data_AF-A0AAY4CI42-F1
#
_entry.id   AF-A0AAY4CI42-F1
#
_cell.length_a   1.000
_cell.length_b   1.000
_cell.length_c   1.000
_cell.angle_alpha   90.00
_cell.angle_beta   90.00
_cell.angle_gamma   90.00
#
_symmetry.space_group_name_H-M   'P 1'
#
loop_
_entity.id
_entity.type
_entity.pdbx_description
1 polymer ?
#
loop_
_entity_poly.entity_id
_entity_poly.type
_entity_poly.pdbx_seq_one_letter_code
_entity_poly.pdbx_strand_id
1 'polypeptide(L)'
;MSGGSRRLRLAADASQETTLGSAYSPVDYMSITSFPRLPEDDVLSGENALKSRKDDDHFLSEQDADPDLFLKSARLQRFPSSASDLASQDISPLRETRRDPLADSCSCRQDGLTVIITACLTFATGVTIALIMHIYFGDPQIFHQGAVVTDVAHCTSLGFEVLGKQGSSVDAAIVAAVCLGIIHPHTSGIGGGGVMLVHNIRKNESRVIDFRETAPSGLKEAMLQLNLEKKPGLLVGVPGMLNGMHEAHKLYGRIPWKDLITMAADVARNGFNVTHEYAEALNKVKDQNISENFRALFLPDGQTPLSGLFMRRLDLASILDRIAADGISAFYSGNLTHEMAAEVSTYSTSPAPHAGAALLAALNILEGFNISRQTARNRTYHWMAEALKIALSLASGLGDSTFDPSVSENVDQMLSKTQAHLFRQMINDSQASSPGQYLPAYAFEEGEVTSQVMVMGPDDFIVSVMSSLNQPFGSRIVTASGILLNSQILDFSWPNRSQTSHNSVQPGKRPLSFLMPTAVRPSEGLCGTYVALGSSSGDRALSGITQVLLNVLSFHKNLSDSLTYGRLHPLVLPNTILVDSEFLQEDIEMLRLKGHKVNRVDILSLVEGTRRTNDLIIGVKDPRSTDASALTMSTFMP
;
A
#
# COMPACT_ATOMS: atom_id res chain seq x y z
N MET A 1 14.88 41.16 -55.15
CA MET A 1 15.73 42.31 -54.74
C MET A 1 14.90 43.26 -53.90
N SER A 2 15.54 44.10 -53.06
CA SER A 2 15.01 45.26 -52.28
C SER A 2 13.49 45.51 -52.22
N GLY A 3 12.87 45.70 -51.05
CA GLY A 3 13.42 45.79 -49.68
C GLY A 3 12.49 46.62 -48.77
N GLY A 4 12.77 46.65 -47.47
CA GLY A 4 12.01 47.46 -46.49
C GLY A 4 12.28 47.00 -45.07
N SER A 5 12.74 47.91 -44.19
CA SER A 5 13.20 47.57 -42.83
C SER A 5 12.56 48.45 -41.78
N ARG A 6 12.14 47.86 -40.66
CA ARG A 6 12.19 48.47 -39.31
C ARG A 6 12.08 47.40 -38.22
N ARG A 7 12.93 47.51 -37.19
CA ARG A 7 12.87 46.73 -35.95
C ARG A 7 12.30 47.59 -34.81
N LEU A 8 11.45 47.01 -33.99
CA LEU A 8 11.18 47.35 -32.58
C LEU A 8 10.85 46.00 -31.91
N ARG A 9 11.78 45.38 -31.16
CA ARG A 9 12.06 45.63 -29.73
C ARG A 9 10.81 45.54 -28.85
N LEU A 10 10.61 44.34 -28.28
CA LEU A 10 9.95 44.11 -26.99
C LEU A 10 10.94 43.31 -26.12
N ALA A 11 11.01 43.61 -24.83
CA ALA A 11 11.86 42.93 -23.85
C ALA A 11 11.34 43.23 -22.43
N ALA A 12 11.17 42.19 -21.61
CA ALA A 12 10.56 42.20 -20.27
C ALA A 12 9.10 42.72 -20.23
N ASP A 13 8.22 42.26 -19.32
CA ASP A 13 8.49 41.69 -18.00
C ASP A 13 7.44 40.64 -17.58
N ALA A 14 7.52 40.15 -16.35
CA ALA A 14 6.54 39.33 -15.60
C ALA A 14 6.28 37.89 -16.10
N SER A 15 7.00 36.94 -15.50
CA SER A 15 6.59 35.53 -15.45
C SER A 15 5.35 35.37 -14.56
N GLN A 16 4.21 34.99 -15.14
CA GLN A 16 3.08 34.47 -14.36
C GLN A 16 3.24 32.96 -14.18
N GLU A 17 3.44 32.53 -12.93
CA GLU A 17 3.24 31.15 -12.53
C GLU A 17 1.73 30.85 -12.57
N THR A 18 1.25 30.21 -13.64
CA THR A 18 -0.11 29.69 -13.71
C THR A 18 -0.26 28.44 -12.85
N THR A 19 -0.41 28.66 -11.54
CA THR A 19 -0.79 27.63 -10.57
C THR A 19 -2.20 27.11 -10.87
N LEU A 20 -2.30 26.12 -11.76
CA LEU A 20 -3.53 25.33 -11.97
C LEU A 20 -3.79 24.48 -10.72
N GLY A 21 -4.58 25.04 -9.80
CA GLY A 21 -4.98 24.38 -8.58
C GLY A 21 -5.97 23.24 -8.79
N SER A 22 -5.85 22.21 -7.94
CA SER A 22 -6.92 21.28 -7.53
C SER A 22 -7.95 20.89 -8.61
N ALA A 23 -7.59 19.94 -9.48
CA ALA A 23 -8.53 19.21 -10.35
C ALA A 23 -8.83 17.79 -9.83
N TYR A 24 -8.90 17.62 -8.51
CA TYR A 24 -9.50 16.46 -7.85
C TYR A 24 -10.57 16.95 -6.89
N SER A 25 -11.84 16.83 -7.28
CA SER A 25 -12.95 17.08 -6.35
C SER A 25 -12.97 15.98 -5.29
N PRO A 26 -13.27 16.30 -4.02
CA PRO A 26 -13.75 15.30 -3.08
C PRO A 26 -14.97 14.60 -3.68
N VAL A 27 -15.07 13.28 -3.46
CA VAL A 27 -16.30 12.53 -3.72
C VAL A 27 -17.12 12.57 -2.45
N ASP A 28 -18.24 13.29 -2.47
CA ASP A 28 -19.17 13.40 -1.33
C ASP A 28 -19.82 12.04 -1.02
N TYR A 29 -19.21 11.28 -0.11
CA TYR A 29 -19.77 10.04 0.42
C TYR A 29 -20.75 10.32 1.56
N MET A 30 -22.04 10.48 1.20
CA MET A 30 -23.11 10.53 2.20
C MET A 30 -23.30 9.18 2.92
N SER A 31 -22.88 9.17 4.18
CA SER A 31 -23.52 8.48 5.31
C SER A 31 -23.91 7.00 5.18
N ILE A 32 -23.08 6.10 5.72
CA ILE A 32 -23.55 4.80 6.21
C ILE A 32 -24.15 5.01 7.61
N THR A 33 -25.41 5.41 7.69
CA THR A 33 -26.17 5.54 8.94
C THR A 33 -27.50 4.80 8.88
N SER A 34 -27.45 3.49 9.11
CA SER A 34 -28.61 2.63 9.28
C SER A 34 -28.38 1.62 10.39
N PHE A 35 -28.24 2.10 11.64
CA PHE A 35 -28.29 1.26 12.84
C PHE A 35 -29.72 0.73 13.07
N PRO A 36 -29.99 -0.58 12.99
CA PRO A 36 -31.18 -1.17 13.60
C PRO A 36 -30.92 -1.24 15.11
N ARG A 37 -31.89 -0.81 15.93
CA ARG A 37 -31.84 -1.09 17.37
C ARG A 37 -32.05 -2.59 17.60
N LEU A 38 -31.25 -3.18 18.47
CA LEU A 38 -31.54 -4.50 19.03
C LEU A 38 -32.81 -4.39 19.91
N PRO A 39 -33.76 -5.33 19.82
CA PRO A 39 -34.70 -5.61 20.89
C PRO A 39 -33.98 -6.34 22.04
N GLU A 40 -34.42 -6.09 23.27
CA GLU A 40 -34.00 -6.87 24.44
C GLU A 40 -34.87 -8.13 24.59
N ASP A 41 -34.29 -9.15 25.23
CA ASP A 41 -34.87 -10.33 25.88
C ASP A 41 -36.08 -11.09 25.28
N ASP A 42 -35.91 -12.41 25.15
CA ASP A 42 -36.77 -13.32 25.93
C ASP A 42 -36.05 -14.64 26.28
N VAL A 43 -36.43 -15.29 27.38
CA VAL A 43 -35.71 -16.46 27.97
C VAL A 43 -36.64 -17.66 28.11
N LEU A 44 -36.22 -18.85 27.66
CA LEU A 44 -36.65 -20.21 28.06
C LEU A 44 -35.77 -21.26 27.31
N SER A 45 -35.52 -22.50 27.75
CA SER A 45 -35.36 -23.11 29.09
C SER A 45 -35.05 -24.61 28.93
N GLY A 46 -34.14 -25.15 29.73
CA GLY A 46 -33.93 -26.59 29.95
C GLY A 46 -33.11 -27.35 28.90
N GLU A 47 -32.48 -28.48 29.19
CA GLU A 47 -32.01 -29.13 30.43
C GLU A 47 -31.48 -30.53 30.02
N ASN A 48 -30.55 -31.10 30.79
CA ASN A 48 -30.24 -32.56 30.85
C ASN A 48 -29.58 -33.24 29.60
N ALA A 49 -28.64 -34.20 29.77
CA ALA A 49 -27.98 -34.73 30.97
C ALA A 49 -26.61 -35.40 30.69
N LEU A 50 -25.90 -35.70 31.79
CA LEU A 50 -24.57 -36.29 31.92
C LEU A 50 -24.33 -37.61 31.16
N LYS A 51 -23.05 -37.89 30.88
CA LYS A 51 -22.44 -39.17 31.25
C LYS A 51 -20.93 -39.06 31.54
N SER A 52 -20.44 -39.86 32.48
CA SER A 52 -19.11 -39.76 33.07
C SER A 52 -18.21 -40.97 32.77
N ARG A 53 -16.89 -40.80 32.92
CA ARG A 53 -16.02 -41.82 33.52
C ARG A 53 -14.77 -41.23 34.19
N LYS A 54 -14.32 -41.94 35.22
CA LYS A 54 -13.14 -41.77 36.09
C LYS A 54 -12.28 -43.07 35.86
N ASP A 55 -11.07 -43.38 36.38
CA ASP A 55 -10.28 -43.03 37.57
C ASP A 55 -8.78 -43.41 37.30
N ASP A 56 -7.69 -42.79 37.79
CA ASP A 56 -7.44 -41.42 38.30
C ASP A 56 -6.16 -40.78 37.63
N ASP A 57 -4.95 -40.54 38.17
CA ASP A 57 -4.27 -40.78 39.47
C ASP A 57 -3.08 -39.76 39.69
N HIS A 58 -2.35 -39.87 40.81
CA HIS A 58 -1.34 -38.98 41.44
C HIS A 58 0.08 -38.87 40.80
N PHE A 59 1.05 -38.03 41.25
CA PHE A 59 1.23 -37.22 42.49
C PHE A 59 2.17 -36.00 42.27
N LEU A 60 1.85 -34.78 42.79
CA LEU A 60 2.71 -33.85 43.57
C LEU A 60 2.02 -32.50 43.89
N SER A 61 2.49 -31.80 44.92
CA SER A 61 1.94 -30.56 45.53
C SER A 61 2.55 -29.28 44.88
N GLU A 62 2.06 -28.04 45.04
CA GLU A 62 1.44 -27.36 46.21
C GLU A 62 0.39 -26.27 45.88
N GLN A 63 -0.51 -26.03 46.87
CA GLN A 63 -1.23 -24.78 47.24
C GLN A 63 -2.29 -24.15 46.30
N ASP A 64 -3.54 -24.15 46.78
CA ASP A 64 -4.74 -23.55 46.15
C ASP A 64 -4.96 -22.05 46.45
N ALA A 65 -5.59 -21.33 45.52
CA ALA A 65 -6.27 -20.04 45.77
C ALA A 65 -7.36 -19.75 44.70
N ASP A 66 -8.62 -20.04 45.03
CA ASP A 66 -9.82 -19.85 44.16
C ASP A 66 -10.78 -18.80 44.81
N PRO A 67 -11.68 -18.09 44.08
CA PRO A 67 -11.58 -16.64 44.08
C PRO A 67 -12.90 -15.92 44.44
N ASP A 68 -13.54 -16.30 45.56
CA ASP A 68 -14.93 -15.90 45.86
C ASP A 68 -15.10 -15.14 47.20
N LEU A 69 -14.28 -14.10 47.41
CA LEU A 69 -14.18 -13.38 48.71
C LEU A 69 -14.12 -11.85 48.63
N PHE A 70 -14.86 -11.23 47.70
CA PHE A 70 -15.02 -9.75 47.66
C PHE A 70 -16.47 -9.23 47.53
N LEU A 71 -17.50 -10.09 47.61
CA LEU A 71 -18.92 -9.68 47.52
C LEU A 71 -19.66 -9.64 48.87
N LYS A 72 -19.01 -9.17 49.96
CA LYS A 72 -19.62 -9.12 51.31
C LYS A 72 -19.37 -7.83 52.12
N SER A 73 -19.57 -6.64 51.52
CA SER A 73 -19.63 -5.39 52.31
C SER A 73 -20.45 -4.23 51.71
N ALA A 74 -21.54 -4.48 50.97
CA ALA A 74 -22.32 -3.38 50.37
C ALA A 74 -23.82 -3.64 50.11
N ARG A 75 -24.69 -3.55 51.15
CA ARG A 75 -25.98 -2.80 51.08
C ARG A 75 -26.85 -2.81 52.35
N LEU A 76 -27.65 -1.74 52.47
CA LEU A 76 -28.97 -1.61 53.15
C LEU A 76 -29.07 -1.60 54.69
N GLN A 77 -29.06 -0.38 55.24
CA GLN A 77 -30.05 0.18 56.20
C GLN A 77 -30.05 1.70 55.92
N ARG A 78 -31.09 2.40 55.44
CA ARG A 78 -32.52 2.54 55.85
C ARG A 78 -32.70 3.00 57.30
N PHE A 79 -32.83 4.32 57.46
CA PHE A 79 -33.38 4.96 58.65
C PHE A 79 -34.91 4.78 58.74
N PRO A 80 -35.44 4.50 59.95
CA PRO A 80 -36.80 4.83 60.34
C PRO A 80 -36.83 5.83 61.52
N SER A 81 -38.02 6.33 61.88
CA SER A 81 -38.24 7.49 62.77
C SER A 81 -39.05 7.18 64.03
N SER A 82 -38.85 7.99 65.08
CA SER A 82 -39.79 8.36 66.18
C SER A 82 -39.13 9.50 66.99
N ALA A 83 -39.75 10.63 67.35
CA ALA A 83 -41.02 10.90 68.07
C ALA A 83 -40.90 10.61 69.59
N SER A 84 -41.17 11.52 70.55
CA SER A 84 -41.48 12.98 70.54
C SER A 84 -41.03 13.59 71.92
N ASP A 85 -41.49 14.71 72.53
CA ASP A 85 -42.56 15.72 72.28
C ASP A 85 -42.36 17.01 73.15
N LEU A 86 -43.30 17.97 73.01
CA LEU A 86 -43.79 18.99 73.95
C LEU A 86 -43.11 20.38 74.15
N ALA A 87 -43.99 21.41 74.07
CA ALA A 87 -43.94 22.79 74.59
C ALA A 87 -42.98 23.83 73.94
N SER A 88 -43.36 25.11 73.75
CA SER A 88 -44.70 25.77 73.73
C SER A 88 -44.63 27.24 73.23
N GLN A 89 -45.78 27.84 72.89
CA GLN A 89 -46.05 29.30 72.75
C GLN A 89 -45.60 30.05 71.47
N ASP A 90 -46.53 30.08 70.49
CA ASP A 90 -47.26 31.27 70.01
C ASP A 90 -46.59 32.60 69.56
N ILE A 91 -47.10 33.06 68.40
CA ILE A 91 -47.30 34.46 67.91
C ILE A 91 -46.15 35.21 67.20
N SER A 92 -46.51 35.70 66.01
CA SER A 92 -45.79 36.49 64.98
C SER A 92 -45.72 38.02 65.32
N PRO A 93 -45.20 38.96 64.46
CA PRO A 93 -44.71 38.84 63.08
C PRO A 93 -43.43 39.65 62.71
N LEU A 94 -43.13 39.68 61.40
CA LEU A 94 -42.03 40.37 60.71
C LEU A 94 -41.87 41.89 60.98
N ARG A 95 -40.62 42.38 61.07
CA ARG A 95 -40.19 43.64 60.40
C ARG A 95 -38.66 43.80 60.27
N GLU A 96 -38.20 44.37 59.15
CA GLU A 96 -36.82 44.85 58.97
C GLU A 96 -36.63 46.30 59.44
N THR A 97 -35.47 46.61 60.04
CA THR A 97 -34.67 47.86 59.85
C THR A 97 -33.22 47.54 60.24
N ARG A 98 -32.15 47.74 59.45
CA ARG A 98 -31.64 48.86 58.63
C ARG A 98 -30.50 49.64 59.34
N ARG A 99 -29.28 49.06 59.24
CA ARG A 99 -27.91 49.64 59.42
C ARG A 99 -27.53 50.36 60.73
N ASP A 100 -26.52 49.78 61.37
CA ASP A 100 -25.24 50.37 61.81
C ASP A 100 -25.17 51.85 62.25
N PRO A 101 -24.75 52.06 63.51
CA PRO A 101 -23.91 53.18 63.92
C PRO A 101 -22.53 52.69 64.41
N LEU A 102 -21.46 53.23 63.82
CA LEU A 102 -20.06 53.19 64.30
C LEU A 102 -19.44 51.76 64.36
N ALA A 103 -18.56 51.34 63.45
CA ALA A 103 -17.27 51.92 63.05
C ALA A 103 -16.25 52.01 64.21
N ASP A 104 -15.26 51.11 64.19
CA ASP A 104 -13.89 51.47 64.54
C ASP A 104 -12.89 50.60 63.75
N SER A 105 -11.61 50.99 63.76
CA SER A 105 -10.62 50.56 62.74
C SER A 105 -10.18 49.08 62.77
N CYS A 106 -9.99 48.48 61.58
CA CYS A 106 -9.23 47.23 61.41
C CYS A 106 -8.60 47.16 59.99
N SER A 107 -7.32 47.52 59.88
CA SER A 107 -6.60 47.67 58.60
C SER A 107 -6.00 46.37 58.04
N CYS A 108 -6.71 45.24 58.18
CA CYS A 108 -6.14 43.89 57.95
C CYS A 108 -6.71 43.18 56.70
N ARG A 109 -7.33 43.89 55.75
CA ARG A 109 -8.07 43.26 54.63
C ARG A 109 -7.42 43.37 53.24
N GLN A 110 -6.43 44.24 53.02
CA GLN A 110 -5.75 44.35 51.72
C GLN A 110 -4.65 43.29 51.55
N ASP A 111 -3.81 43.08 52.56
CA ASP A 111 -2.66 42.17 52.46
C ASP A 111 -3.07 40.72 52.16
N GLY A 112 -4.08 40.20 52.86
CA GLY A 112 -4.55 38.83 52.68
C GLY A 112 -5.04 38.52 51.26
N LEU A 113 -5.73 39.46 50.61
CA LEU A 113 -6.14 39.31 49.22
C LEU A 113 -4.93 39.34 48.27
N THR A 114 -3.98 40.25 48.51
CA THR A 114 -2.76 40.34 47.72
C THR A 114 -1.90 39.08 47.83
N VAL A 115 -1.77 38.49 49.03
CA VAL A 115 -1.07 37.21 49.25
C VAL A 115 -1.75 36.05 48.53
N ILE A 116 -3.09 35.97 48.56
CA ILE A 116 -3.82 34.93 47.82
C ILE A 116 -3.62 35.07 46.31
N ILE A 117 -3.72 36.29 45.77
CA ILE A 117 -3.53 36.54 44.33
C ILE A 117 -2.11 36.22 43.89
N THR A 118 -1.08 36.63 44.65
CA THR A 118 0.32 36.33 44.29
C THR A 118 0.66 34.85 44.44
N ALA A 119 0.10 34.14 45.44
CA ALA A 119 0.22 32.69 45.56
C ALA A 119 -0.42 31.96 44.37
N CYS A 120 -1.63 32.35 43.96
CA CYS A 120 -2.30 31.78 42.79
C CYS A 120 -1.53 32.05 41.48
N LEU A 121 -1.00 33.26 41.29
CA LEU A 121 -0.22 33.60 40.09
C LEU A 121 1.13 32.87 40.03
N THR A 122 1.83 32.74 41.17
CA THR A 122 3.11 31.99 41.23
C THR A 122 2.91 30.49 41.05
N PHE A 123 1.84 29.91 41.63
CA PHE A 123 1.46 28.53 41.36
C PHE A 123 1.08 28.30 39.90
N ALA A 124 0.22 29.14 39.32
CA ALA A 124 -0.22 29.01 37.92
C ALA A 124 0.94 29.17 36.91
N THR A 125 1.86 30.12 37.14
CA THR A 125 3.06 30.27 36.30
C THR A 125 4.02 29.10 36.48
N GLY A 126 4.23 28.61 37.71
CA GLY A 126 5.01 27.41 37.98
C GLY A 126 4.48 26.16 37.26
N VAL A 127 3.17 25.90 37.33
CA VAL A 127 2.51 24.79 36.63
C VAL A 127 2.59 24.97 35.11
N THR A 128 2.36 26.17 34.58
CA THR A 128 2.48 26.44 33.13
C THR A 128 3.92 26.21 32.64
N ILE A 129 4.93 26.65 33.38
CA ILE A 129 6.34 26.42 33.06
C ILE A 129 6.67 24.92 33.14
N ALA A 130 6.20 24.20 34.17
CA ALA A 130 6.41 22.76 34.29
C ALA A 130 5.77 21.98 33.13
N LEU A 131 4.56 22.35 32.70
CA LEU A 131 3.89 21.76 31.54
C LEU A 131 4.64 22.06 30.23
N ILE A 132 5.08 23.30 30.01
CA ILE A 132 5.88 23.66 28.82
C ILE A 132 7.21 22.88 28.82
N MET A 133 7.89 22.78 29.97
CA MET A 133 9.10 21.97 30.11
C MET A 133 8.83 20.49 29.83
N HIS A 134 7.72 19.93 30.30
CA HIS A 134 7.35 18.54 29.99
C HIS A 134 6.98 18.32 28.52
N ILE A 135 6.46 19.34 27.83
CA ILE A 135 6.17 19.29 26.38
C ILE A 135 7.45 19.40 25.53
N TYR A 136 8.49 20.10 26.00
CA TYR A 136 9.75 20.29 25.27
C TYR A 136 10.88 19.31 25.65
N PHE A 137 10.86 18.77 26.89
CA PHE A 137 11.95 17.95 27.46
C PHE A 137 11.47 16.66 28.14
N GLY A 138 10.16 16.42 28.24
CA GLY A 138 9.63 15.13 28.69
C GLY A 138 9.62 14.11 27.55
N ASP A 139 9.62 12.82 27.89
CA ASP A 139 9.62 11.75 26.89
C ASP A 139 8.38 11.84 25.97
N PRO A 140 8.56 11.69 24.64
CA PRO A 140 7.47 11.82 23.69
C PRO A 140 6.42 10.73 23.94
N GLN A 141 5.22 11.15 24.34
CA GLN A 141 4.03 10.29 24.52
C GLN A 141 3.51 9.68 23.19
N ILE A 142 4.24 9.86 22.09
CA ILE A 142 3.90 9.35 20.76
C ILE A 142 4.61 8.01 20.60
N PHE A 143 3.84 6.93 20.68
CA PHE A 143 4.33 5.57 20.45
C PHE A 143 5.07 5.50 19.10
N HIS A 144 6.36 5.15 19.12
CA HIS A 144 7.15 4.88 17.91
C HIS A 144 6.73 3.55 17.27
N GLN A 145 5.51 3.52 16.76
CA GLN A 145 4.99 2.43 15.94
C GLN A 145 5.38 2.64 14.48
N GLY A 146 5.53 1.54 13.77
CA GLY A 146 5.81 1.53 12.35
C GLY A 146 5.83 0.11 11.82
N ALA A 147 5.65 -0.04 10.52
CA ALA A 147 5.75 -1.33 9.84
C ALA A 147 6.46 -1.21 8.51
N VAL A 148 7.21 -2.25 8.17
CA VAL A 148 7.89 -2.43 6.88
C VAL A 148 7.58 -3.85 6.41
N VAL A 149 7.18 -4.00 5.14
CA VAL A 149 6.91 -5.30 4.49
C VAL A 149 7.51 -5.29 3.09
N THR A 150 8.18 -6.38 2.72
CA THR A 150 8.88 -6.55 1.43
C THR A 150 9.08 -8.02 1.08
N ASP A 151 9.28 -8.33 -0.20
CA ASP A 151 9.58 -9.67 -0.72
C ASP A 151 10.90 -10.31 -0.20
N VAL A 152 11.75 -9.59 0.56
CA VAL A 152 13.02 -10.10 1.11
C VAL A 152 13.26 -9.65 2.55
N ALA A 153 13.37 -10.60 3.47
CA ALA A 153 13.59 -10.34 4.91
C ALA A 153 14.76 -9.39 5.26
N HIS A 154 15.86 -9.44 4.50
CA HIS A 154 16.99 -8.53 4.68
C HIS A 154 16.64 -7.07 4.31
N CYS A 155 15.87 -6.87 3.24
CA CYS A 155 15.42 -5.54 2.80
C CYS A 155 14.32 -4.98 3.72
N THR A 156 13.47 -5.84 4.28
CA THR A 156 12.56 -5.46 5.38
C THR A 156 13.35 -4.91 6.57
N SER A 157 14.41 -5.62 6.96
CA SER A 157 15.28 -5.25 8.08
C SER A 157 16.01 -3.93 7.84
N LEU A 158 16.50 -3.68 6.62
CA LEU A 158 17.19 -2.44 6.26
C LEU A 158 16.24 -1.22 6.23
N GLY A 159 15.03 -1.38 5.70
CA GLY A 159 14.00 -0.33 5.79
C GLY A 159 13.58 -0.03 7.23
N PHE A 160 13.50 -1.06 8.07
CA PHE A 160 13.18 -0.95 9.49
C PHE A 160 14.31 -0.25 10.28
N GLU A 161 15.57 -0.53 9.96
CA GLU A 161 16.74 0.18 10.51
C GLU A 161 16.71 1.68 10.15
N VAL A 162 16.29 2.04 8.93
CA VAL A 162 16.13 3.44 8.52
C VAL A 162 15.02 4.16 9.30
N LEU A 163 13.90 3.50 9.60
CA LEU A 163 12.88 4.05 10.53
C LEU A 163 13.48 4.25 11.94
N GLY A 164 14.26 3.28 12.43
CA GLY A 164 14.98 3.37 13.71
C GLY A 164 15.98 4.54 13.77
N LYS A 165 16.60 4.88 12.64
CA LYS A 165 17.46 6.07 12.45
C LYS A 165 16.70 7.39 12.25
N GLN A 166 15.40 7.43 12.56
CA GLN A 166 14.49 8.58 12.39
C GLN A 166 14.29 9.06 10.94
N GLY A 167 14.69 8.25 9.95
CA GLY A 167 14.35 8.46 8.54
C GLY A 167 12.84 8.51 8.32
N SER A 168 12.41 9.03 7.17
CA SER A 168 10.99 9.01 6.83
C SER A 168 10.53 7.63 6.36
N SER A 169 9.21 7.42 6.31
CA SER A 169 8.63 6.25 5.64
C SER A 169 9.07 6.14 4.17
N VAL A 170 9.39 7.27 3.54
CA VAL A 170 9.89 7.32 2.15
C VAL A 170 11.38 6.97 2.09
N ASP A 171 12.22 7.42 3.02
CA ASP A 171 13.62 6.95 3.12
C ASP A 171 13.67 5.41 3.27
N ALA A 172 12.86 4.88 4.19
CA ALA A 172 12.75 3.44 4.44
C ALA A 172 12.26 2.67 3.19
N ALA A 173 11.30 3.22 2.46
CA ALA A 173 10.80 2.63 1.22
C ALA A 173 11.85 2.66 0.09
N ILE A 174 12.62 3.76 -0.04
CA ILE A 174 13.69 3.89 -1.04
C ILE A 174 14.80 2.87 -0.78
N VAL A 175 15.33 2.78 0.44
CA VAL A 175 16.44 1.86 0.74
C VAL A 175 16.02 0.40 0.56
N ALA A 176 14.79 0.06 0.94
CA ALA A 176 14.23 -1.27 0.75
C ALA A 176 14.04 -1.59 -0.75
N ALA A 177 13.52 -0.66 -1.56
CA ALA A 177 13.32 -0.88 -2.99
C ALA A 177 14.65 -1.03 -3.76
N VAL A 178 15.69 -0.27 -3.39
CA VAL A 178 17.04 -0.46 -3.98
C VAL A 178 17.66 -1.78 -3.50
N CYS A 179 17.43 -2.19 -2.25
CA CYS A 179 17.86 -3.49 -1.71
C CYS A 179 17.19 -4.68 -2.44
N LEU A 180 15.89 -4.60 -2.75
CA LEU A 180 15.20 -5.63 -3.55
C LEU A 180 15.84 -5.76 -4.95
N GLY A 181 16.22 -4.63 -5.57
CA GLY A 181 16.99 -4.64 -6.82
C GLY A 181 18.42 -5.20 -6.74
N ILE A 182 18.92 -5.52 -5.54
CA ILE A 182 20.20 -6.20 -5.30
C ILE A 182 19.98 -7.70 -5.04
N ILE A 183 19.03 -8.05 -4.16
CA ILE A 183 18.82 -9.43 -3.69
C ILE A 183 17.83 -10.22 -4.56
N HIS A 184 16.78 -9.57 -5.08
CA HIS A 184 15.84 -10.09 -6.07
C HIS A 184 16.06 -9.45 -7.47
N PRO A 185 17.25 -9.61 -8.09
CA PRO A 185 17.53 -9.06 -9.43
C PRO A 185 16.70 -9.75 -10.54
N HIS A 186 15.91 -10.76 -10.18
CA HIS A 186 14.96 -11.40 -11.08
C HIS A 186 13.64 -10.62 -11.19
N THR A 187 13.23 -9.83 -10.18
CA THR A 187 11.98 -9.05 -10.21
C THR A 187 12.21 -7.57 -10.50
N SER A 188 13.23 -6.94 -9.91
CA SER A 188 13.44 -5.49 -9.93
C SER A 188 14.92 -5.10 -10.01
N GLY A 189 15.21 -3.82 -10.24
CA GLY A 189 16.58 -3.32 -10.33
C GLY A 189 16.66 -1.87 -10.82
N ILE A 190 17.84 -1.26 -10.70
CA ILE A 190 18.07 0.13 -11.16
C ILE A 190 17.95 0.30 -12.68
N GLY A 191 18.00 -0.79 -13.46
CA GLY A 191 17.74 -0.83 -14.90
C GLY A 191 16.26 -1.07 -15.27
N GLY A 192 15.33 -0.92 -14.34
CA GLY A 192 13.88 -0.94 -14.57
C GLY A 192 13.18 0.33 -14.10
N GLY A 193 11.91 0.20 -13.72
CA GLY A 193 11.05 1.30 -13.30
C GLY A 193 9.92 0.83 -12.40
N GLY A 194 8.90 1.67 -12.24
CA GLY A 194 7.80 1.39 -11.34
C GLY A 194 6.98 2.60 -10.91
N VAL A 195 6.35 2.52 -9.75
CA VAL A 195 5.45 3.55 -9.22
C VAL A 195 5.42 3.51 -7.69
N MET A 196 5.39 4.69 -7.06
CA MET A 196 5.29 4.87 -5.61
C MET A 196 4.05 5.71 -5.27
N LEU A 197 3.18 5.19 -4.42
CA LEU A 197 2.08 5.93 -3.79
C LEU A 197 2.52 6.38 -2.39
N VAL A 198 2.46 7.69 -2.13
CA VAL A 198 2.66 8.29 -0.82
C VAL A 198 1.37 8.99 -0.38
N HIS A 199 0.78 8.57 0.74
CA HIS A 199 -0.33 9.28 1.38
C HIS A 199 0.11 9.90 2.71
N ASN A 200 -0.15 11.19 2.87
CA ASN A 200 0.08 11.95 4.10
C ASN A 200 -1.23 12.02 4.89
N ILE A 201 -1.33 11.24 5.98
CA ILE A 201 -2.54 11.18 6.81
C ILE A 201 -2.88 12.54 7.41
N ARG A 202 -1.88 13.28 7.92
CA ARG A 202 -2.06 14.59 8.57
C ARG A 202 -2.59 15.69 7.64
N LYS A 203 -2.41 15.54 6.33
CA LYS A 203 -2.91 16.46 5.31
C LYS A 203 -4.09 15.93 4.49
N ASN A 204 -4.42 14.65 4.61
CA ASN A 204 -5.32 13.94 3.69
C ASN A 204 -4.85 13.97 2.21
N GLU A 205 -3.57 14.28 1.95
CA GLU A 205 -2.97 14.41 0.61
C GLU A 205 -2.41 13.06 0.13
N SER A 206 -2.78 12.62 -1.08
CA SER A 206 -2.13 11.50 -1.77
C SER A 206 -1.31 12.00 -2.98
N ARG A 207 -0.12 11.43 -3.19
CA ARG A 207 0.72 11.67 -4.36
C ARG A 207 1.20 10.35 -4.94
N VAL A 208 1.01 10.18 -6.24
CA VAL A 208 1.67 9.12 -7.02
C VAL A 208 2.92 9.71 -7.64
N ILE A 209 4.05 9.01 -7.49
CA ILE A 209 5.30 9.26 -8.17
C ILE A 209 5.44 8.13 -9.18
N ASP A 210 5.09 8.42 -10.44
CA ASP A 210 5.26 7.48 -11.55
C ASP A 210 6.70 7.56 -12.06
N PHE A 211 7.34 6.40 -12.16
CA PHE A 211 8.68 6.22 -12.72
C PHE A 211 8.70 4.98 -13.62
N ARG A 212 7.58 4.73 -14.32
CA ARG A 212 7.46 3.70 -15.35
C ARG A 212 8.38 4.01 -16.52
N GLU A 213 9.00 2.97 -17.07
CA GLU A 213 9.92 3.10 -18.19
C GLU A 213 9.20 3.55 -19.47
N THR A 214 9.85 4.41 -20.25
CA THR A 214 9.32 4.91 -21.52
C THR A 214 9.93 4.18 -22.72
N ALA A 215 9.22 4.18 -23.85
CA ALA A 215 9.75 3.69 -25.12
C ALA A 215 10.88 4.63 -25.63
N PRO A 216 12.09 4.14 -25.93
CA PRO A 216 13.20 4.97 -26.40
C PRO A 216 12.85 5.75 -27.67
N SER A 217 13.38 6.96 -27.83
CA SER A 217 13.01 7.89 -28.92
C SER A 217 13.28 7.34 -30.34
N GLY A 218 14.24 6.42 -30.48
CA GLY A 218 14.53 5.72 -31.73
C GLY A 218 13.63 4.53 -32.06
N LEU A 219 12.86 4.02 -31.09
CA LEU A 219 12.00 2.84 -31.26
C LEU A 219 10.76 3.16 -32.10
N LYS A 220 10.39 2.25 -33.01
CA LYS A 220 9.21 2.39 -33.88
C LYS A 220 8.50 1.04 -33.99
N GLU A 221 7.18 1.07 -34.10
CA GLU A 221 6.31 -0.11 -34.20
C GLU A 221 6.79 -1.13 -35.26
N ALA A 222 7.25 -0.67 -36.43
CA ALA A 222 7.77 -1.55 -37.48
C ALA A 222 9.00 -2.38 -37.07
N MET A 223 9.75 -1.98 -36.03
CA MET A 223 10.88 -2.76 -35.49
C MET A 223 10.41 -3.96 -34.65
N LEU A 224 9.19 -3.90 -34.12
CA LEU A 224 8.56 -4.95 -33.31
C LEU A 224 8.13 -6.17 -34.14
N GLN A 225 8.12 -6.02 -35.48
CA GLN A 225 7.87 -7.11 -36.43
C GLN A 225 9.14 -7.94 -36.70
N LEU A 226 10.30 -7.55 -36.13
CA LEU A 226 11.54 -8.32 -36.20
C LEU A 226 11.55 -9.44 -35.14
N ASN A 227 12.29 -10.52 -35.40
CA ASN A 227 12.50 -11.56 -34.39
C ASN A 227 13.25 -10.99 -33.17
N LEU A 228 12.57 -11.00 -32.02
CA LEU A 228 13.03 -10.44 -30.74
C LEU A 228 14.12 -11.28 -30.08
N GLU A 229 14.11 -12.60 -30.26
CA GLU A 229 15.15 -13.51 -29.77
C GLU A 229 16.52 -13.09 -30.32
N LYS A 230 16.55 -12.57 -31.56
CA LYS A 230 17.75 -12.05 -32.23
C LYS A 230 18.04 -10.57 -31.94
N LYS A 231 17.15 -9.86 -31.24
CA LYS A 231 17.28 -8.44 -30.87
C LYS A 231 16.66 -8.12 -29.50
N PRO A 232 17.10 -8.75 -28.39
CA PRO A 232 16.52 -8.51 -27.06
C PRO A 232 16.65 -7.05 -26.58
N GLY A 233 17.58 -6.27 -27.15
CA GLY A 233 17.70 -4.83 -26.87
C GLY A 233 16.50 -3.99 -27.34
N LEU A 234 15.63 -4.50 -28.22
CA LEU A 234 14.36 -3.87 -28.56
C LEU A 234 13.30 -4.00 -27.46
N LEU A 235 13.56 -4.82 -26.42
CA LEU A 235 12.67 -5.00 -25.28
C LEU A 235 12.88 -3.95 -24.18
N VAL A 236 13.98 -3.19 -24.24
CA VAL A 236 14.41 -2.29 -23.15
C VAL A 236 13.69 -0.95 -23.24
N GLY A 237 12.92 -0.61 -22.21
CA GLY A 237 12.43 0.73 -21.92
C GLY A 237 13.46 1.55 -21.14
N VAL A 238 13.35 2.88 -21.17
CA VAL A 238 14.29 3.78 -20.49
C VAL A 238 14.13 3.68 -18.96
N PRO A 239 15.15 3.28 -18.18
CA PRO A 239 14.99 2.99 -16.75
C PRO A 239 14.60 4.20 -15.88
N GLY A 240 13.43 4.14 -15.22
CA GLY A 240 12.93 5.22 -14.35
C GLY A 240 13.32 5.11 -12.87
N MET A 241 13.70 3.91 -12.40
CA MET A 241 13.84 3.55 -10.97
C MET A 241 14.56 4.61 -10.12
N LEU A 242 15.80 4.97 -10.48
CA LEU A 242 16.61 5.90 -9.68
C LEU A 242 16.07 7.34 -9.70
N ASN A 243 15.47 7.77 -10.82
CA ASN A 243 14.86 9.10 -10.91
C ASN A 243 13.64 9.20 -9.98
N GLY A 244 12.76 8.17 -10.00
CA GLY A 244 11.59 8.10 -9.11
C GLY A 244 11.96 8.13 -7.63
N MET A 245 12.96 7.33 -7.22
CA MET A 245 13.46 7.34 -5.84
C MET A 245 14.07 8.70 -5.44
N HIS A 246 14.73 9.39 -6.37
CA HIS A 246 15.37 10.68 -6.08
C HIS A 246 14.36 11.83 -5.99
N GLU A 247 13.31 11.85 -6.81
CA GLU A 247 12.21 12.82 -6.63
C GLU A 247 11.38 12.53 -5.37
N ALA A 248 11.15 11.25 -5.03
CA ALA A 248 10.55 10.87 -3.75
C ALA A 248 11.40 11.37 -2.56
N HIS A 249 12.72 11.24 -2.64
CA HIS A 249 13.66 11.73 -1.65
C HIS A 249 13.62 13.25 -1.49
N LYS A 250 13.62 14.01 -2.58
CA LYS A 250 13.48 15.49 -2.54
C LYS A 250 12.18 15.96 -1.89
N LEU A 251 11.09 15.21 -2.04
CA LEU A 251 9.77 15.57 -1.53
C LEU A 251 9.55 15.19 -0.05
N TYR A 252 10.17 14.10 0.42
CA TYR A 252 9.81 13.46 1.70
C TYR A 252 10.98 12.88 2.50
N GLY A 253 12.21 12.91 1.98
CA GLY A 253 13.39 12.31 2.62
C GLY A 253 13.90 13.11 3.82
N ARG A 254 14.64 12.44 4.70
CA ARG A 254 15.30 13.03 5.88
C ARG A 254 16.76 12.63 6.00
N ILE A 255 17.06 11.34 5.79
CA ILE A 255 18.44 10.86 5.71
C ILE A 255 19.08 11.44 4.44
N PRO A 256 20.32 11.95 4.45
CA PRO A 256 20.97 12.45 3.24
C PRO A 256 21.02 11.38 2.14
N TRP A 257 20.73 11.77 0.89
CA TRP A 257 20.67 10.86 -0.27
C TRP A 257 21.90 9.94 -0.38
N LYS A 258 23.09 10.52 -0.15
CA LYS A 258 24.36 9.79 -0.13
C LYS A 258 24.35 8.64 0.87
N ASP A 259 23.99 8.91 2.12
CA ASP A 259 24.04 7.94 3.20
C ASP A 259 22.97 6.86 3.00
N LEU A 260 21.80 7.25 2.49
CA LEU A 260 20.70 6.35 2.16
C LEU A 260 21.06 5.36 1.03
N ILE A 261 21.68 5.85 -0.05
CA ILE A 261 22.14 4.98 -1.15
C ILE A 261 23.38 4.18 -0.74
N THR A 262 24.26 4.70 0.13
CA THR A 262 25.39 3.94 0.68
C THR A 262 24.90 2.75 1.51
N MET A 263 23.85 2.92 2.33
CA MET A 263 23.24 1.80 3.07
C MET A 263 22.70 0.69 2.14
N ALA A 264 22.24 1.01 0.93
CA ALA A 264 21.90 -0.01 -0.07
C ALA A 264 23.16 -0.58 -0.77
N ALA A 265 24.14 0.25 -1.10
CA ALA A 265 25.42 -0.18 -1.68
C ALA A 265 26.16 -1.19 -0.77
N ASP A 266 26.06 -1.01 0.54
CA ASP A 266 26.60 -1.90 1.56
C ASP A 266 26.04 -3.33 1.44
N VAL A 267 24.76 -3.52 1.09
CA VAL A 267 24.18 -4.86 0.83
C VAL A 267 24.89 -5.54 -0.35
N ALA A 268 25.08 -4.81 -1.45
CA ALA A 268 25.75 -5.31 -2.65
C ALA A 268 27.24 -5.60 -2.41
N ARG A 269 27.91 -4.77 -1.58
CA ARG A 269 29.35 -4.87 -1.27
C ARG A 269 29.66 -5.96 -0.25
N ASN A 270 28.89 -6.01 0.84
CA ASN A 270 29.06 -6.96 1.93
C ASN A 270 28.63 -8.36 1.50
N GLY A 271 27.53 -8.48 0.74
CA GLY A 271 27.00 -9.72 0.19
C GLY A 271 25.74 -10.22 0.88
N PHE A 272 25.03 -11.11 0.21
CA PHE A 272 23.73 -11.66 0.61
C PHE A 272 23.61 -13.14 0.23
N ASN A 273 22.67 -13.85 0.86
CA ASN A 273 22.35 -15.24 0.51
C ASN A 273 21.30 -15.26 -0.62
N VAL A 274 21.48 -16.15 -1.60
CA VAL A 274 20.51 -16.39 -2.67
C VAL A 274 19.19 -16.89 -2.07
N THR A 275 18.12 -16.18 -2.36
CA THR A 275 16.75 -16.50 -1.94
C THR A 275 16.17 -17.68 -2.73
N HIS A 276 15.07 -18.29 -2.25
CA HIS A 276 14.45 -19.42 -2.94
C HIS A 276 13.91 -18.99 -4.32
N GLU A 277 13.13 -17.90 -4.35
CA GLU A 277 12.49 -17.36 -5.55
C GLU A 277 13.53 -16.95 -6.61
N TYR A 278 14.69 -16.42 -6.19
CA TYR A 278 15.82 -16.11 -7.09
C TYR A 278 16.47 -17.37 -7.69
N ALA A 279 16.78 -18.39 -6.88
CA ALA A 279 17.35 -19.65 -7.39
C ALA A 279 16.40 -20.33 -8.41
N GLU A 280 15.10 -20.34 -8.12
CA GLU A 280 14.08 -20.91 -9.00
C GLU A 280 13.93 -20.12 -10.31
N ALA A 281 13.83 -18.79 -10.23
CA ALA A 281 13.75 -17.91 -11.40
C ALA A 281 14.98 -18.06 -12.30
N LEU A 282 16.17 -18.17 -11.72
CA LEU A 282 17.41 -18.34 -12.48
C LEU A 282 17.48 -19.70 -13.19
N ASN A 283 17.00 -20.76 -12.53
CA ASN A 283 16.88 -22.09 -13.13
C ASN A 283 15.88 -22.13 -14.30
N LYS A 284 14.85 -21.26 -14.31
CA LYS A 284 13.91 -21.12 -15.44
C LYS A 284 14.51 -20.38 -16.65
N VAL A 285 15.51 -19.51 -16.47
CA VAL A 285 16.07 -18.68 -17.55
C VAL A 285 17.44 -19.10 -18.08
N LYS A 286 18.19 -19.94 -17.37
CA LYS A 286 19.58 -20.33 -17.73
C LYS A 286 19.75 -20.87 -19.17
N ASP A 287 18.74 -21.58 -19.68
CA ASP A 287 18.74 -22.25 -20.99
C ASP A 287 18.15 -21.35 -22.12
N GLN A 288 17.77 -20.11 -21.79
CA GLN A 288 17.20 -19.14 -22.72
C GLN A 288 18.30 -18.26 -23.37
N ASN A 289 17.92 -17.33 -24.25
CA ASN A 289 18.88 -16.37 -24.80
C ASN A 289 19.26 -15.31 -23.74
N ILE A 290 20.38 -15.55 -23.08
CA ILE A 290 21.01 -14.68 -22.07
C ILE A 290 22.36 -14.15 -22.56
N SER A 291 22.79 -12.96 -22.12
CA SER A 291 24.06 -12.38 -22.59
C SER A 291 25.31 -13.05 -21.97
N GLU A 292 26.50 -12.79 -22.52
CA GLU A 292 27.77 -13.25 -21.94
C GLU A 292 28.01 -12.64 -20.54
N ASN A 293 27.76 -11.32 -20.39
CA ASN A 293 27.80 -10.64 -19.10
C ASN A 293 26.79 -11.25 -18.10
N PHE A 294 25.59 -11.63 -18.55
CA PHE A 294 24.61 -12.31 -17.70
C PHE A 294 25.14 -13.67 -17.19
N ARG A 295 25.74 -14.48 -18.08
CA ARG A 295 26.38 -15.75 -17.68
C ARG A 295 27.50 -15.51 -16.67
N ALA A 296 28.41 -14.59 -16.95
CA ALA A 296 29.54 -14.28 -16.08
C ALA A 296 29.13 -13.76 -14.69
N LEU A 297 28.00 -13.03 -14.60
CA LEU A 297 27.53 -12.40 -13.36
C LEU A 297 26.61 -13.30 -12.51
N PHE A 298 25.77 -14.12 -13.15
CA PHE A 298 24.74 -14.90 -12.45
C PHE A 298 24.90 -16.42 -12.54
N LEU A 299 25.71 -16.94 -13.46
CA LEU A 299 25.97 -18.38 -13.62
C LEU A 299 27.47 -18.69 -13.41
N PRO A 300 27.99 -18.54 -12.18
CA PRO A 300 29.37 -18.92 -11.86
C PRO A 300 29.61 -20.39 -12.22
N ASP A 301 30.77 -20.66 -12.84
CA ASP A 301 31.13 -21.97 -13.41
C ASP A 301 30.07 -22.58 -14.37
N GLY A 302 29.20 -21.74 -14.94
CA GLY A 302 28.09 -22.14 -15.81
C GLY A 302 26.89 -22.74 -15.08
N GLN A 303 26.87 -22.71 -13.73
CA GLN A 303 25.83 -23.34 -12.92
C GLN A 303 24.92 -22.31 -12.25
N THR A 304 23.69 -22.73 -11.97
CA THR A 304 22.74 -21.93 -11.19
C THR A 304 23.10 -22.00 -9.70
N PRO A 305 23.37 -20.87 -9.02
CA PRO A 305 23.58 -20.86 -7.58
C PRO A 305 22.36 -21.42 -6.83
N LEU A 306 22.62 -22.22 -5.81
CA LEU A 306 21.59 -22.80 -4.94
C LEU A 306 21.07 -21.75 -3.95
N SER A 307 19.82 -21.90 -3.50
CA SER A 307 19.29 -21.12 -2.38
C SER A 307 20.19 -21.32 -1.14
N GLY A 308 20.42 -20.23 -0.40
CA GLY A 308 21.37 -20.16 0.71
C GLY A 308 22.83 -19.90 0.32
N LEU A 309 23.21 -19.96 -0.97
CA LEU A 309 24.57 -19.63 -1.40
C LEU A 309 24.85 -18.13 -1.20
N PHE A 310 26.00 -17.80 -0.61
CA PHE A 310 26.43 -16.42 -0.40
C PHE A 310 27.04 -15.81 -1.67
N MET A 311 26.57 -14.63 -2.09
CA MET A 311 27.04 -13.91 -3.28
C MET A 311 27.26 -12.40 -3.01
N ARG A 312 27.96 -11.73 -3.92
CA ARG A 312 28.27 -10.29 -3.88
C ARG A 312 28.03 -9.65 -5.24
N ARG A 313 27.72 -8.35 -5.23
CA ARG A 313 27.50 -7.52 -6.42
C ARG A 313 28.40 -6.28 -6.35
N LEU A 314 29.72 -6.50 -6.38
CA LEU A 314 30.74 -5.44 -6.27
C LEU A 314 30.66 -4.43 -7.43
N ASP A 315 30.20 -4.88 -8.59
CA ASP A 315 29.82 -4.09 -9.75
C ASP A 315 28.72 -3.07 -9.40
N LEU A 316 27.60 -3.57 -8.85
CA LEU A 316 26.45 -2.76 -8.46
C LEU A 316 26.77 -1.85 -7.26
N ALA A 317 27.57 -2.32 -6.31
CA ALA A 317 28.08 -1.50 -5.21
C ALA A 317 28.88 -0.29 -5.73
N SER A 318 29.81 -0.52 -6.67
CA SER A 318 30.58 0.57 -7.32
C SER A 318 29.69 1.56 -8.10
N ILE A 319 28.57 1.11 -8.67
CA ILE A 319 27.58 1.98 -9.31
C ILE A 319 26.80 2.81 -8.27
N LEU A 320 26.32 2.18 -7.21
CA LEU A 320 25.57 2.84 -6.14
C LEU A 320 26.46 3.83 -5.35
N ASP A 321 27.72 3.48 -5.10
CA ASP A 321 28.71 4.38 -4.47
C ASP A 321 28.94 5.65 -5.32
N ARG A 322 28.92 5.55 -6.65
CA ARG A 322 28.96 6.72 -7.56
C ARG A 322 27.67 7.53 -7.52
N ILE A 323 26.50 6.89 -7.52
CA ILE A 323 25.20 7.58 -7.40
C ILE A 323 25.03 8.28 -6.04
N ALA A 324 25.65 7.74 -4.99
CA ALA A 324 25.71 8.34 -3.66
C ALA A 324 26.66 9.55 -3.61
N ALA A 325 27.79 9.51 -4.33
CA ALA A 325 28.79 10.58 -4.35
C ALA A 325 28.44 11.73 -5.33
N ASP A 326 28.08 11.38 -6.57
CA ASP A 326 27.93 12.30 -7.70
C ASP A 326 26.44 12.60 -8.05
N GLY A 327 25.50 11.92 -7.38
CA GLY A 327 24.06 12.01 -7.64
C GLY A 327 23.59 11.18 -8.84
N ILE A 328 22.28 11.21 -9.13
CA ILE A 328 21.67 10.42 -10.22
C ILE A 328 22.18 10.78 -11.62
N SER A 329 22.82 11.94 -11.79
CA SER A 329 23.54 12.34 -13.01
C SER A 329 24.65 11.37 -13.40
N ALA A 330 25.25 10.63 -12.47
CA ALA A 330 26.22 9.57 -12.79
C ALA A 330 25.61 8.42 -13.60
N PHE A 331 24.30 8.17 -13.42
CA PHE A 331 23.54 7.15 -14.12
C PHE A 331 22.86 7.69 -15.40
N TYR A 332 22.30 8.91 -15.33
CA TYR A 332 21.50 9.49 -16.43
C TYR A 332 22.26 10.44 -17.36
N SER A 333 23.45 10.92 -17.00
CA SER A 333 24.24 11.85 -17.82
C SER A 333 25.74 11.50 -17.89
N GLY A 334 26.09 10.24 -17.62
CA GLY A 334 27.46 9.75 -17.53
C GLY A 334 27.78 8.64 -18.53
N ASN A 335 28.93 7.98 -18.34
CA ASN A 335 29.33 6.84 -19.18
C ASN A 335 28.31 5.68 -19.13
N LEU A 336 27.62 5.51 -18.00
CA LEU A 336 26.54 4.52 -17.85
C LEU A 336 25.38 4.79 -18.84
N THR A 337 25.07 6.06 -19.13
CA THR A 337 24.07 6.42 -20.15
C THR A 337 24.53 6.01 -21.56
N HIS A 338 25.82 6.11 -21.86
CA HIS A 338 26.38 5.67 -23.13
C HIS A 338 26.36 4.13 -23.28
N GLU A 339 26.35 3.37 -22.19
CA GLU A 339 26.12 1.92 -22.19
C GLU A 339 24.63 1.53 -22.39
N MET A 340 23.68 2.50 -22.31
CA MET A 340 22.23 2.24 -22.29
C MET A 340 21.38 3.00 -23.32
N ALA A 341 21.95 3.95 -24.08
CA ALA A 341 21.20 5.04 -24.73
C ALA A 341 19.93 4.61 -25.50
N ALA A 342 18.81 5.35 -25.42
CA ALA A 342 18.73 6.80 -25.21
C ALA A 342 17.56 7.33 -24.34
N GLU A 343 17.93 8.31 -23.50
CA GLU A 343 17.19 9.51 -23.09
C GLU A 343 15.92 9.40 -22.21
N VAL A 344 16.05 9.88 -20.96
CA VAL A 344 14.94 10.16 -20.03
C VAL A 344 14.37 11.56 -20.30
N SER A 345 13.05 11.67 -20.38
CA SER A 345 12.33 12.94 -20.33
C SER A 345 11.36 12.94 -19.15
N THR A 346 11.46 13.95 -18.28
CA THR A 346 10.68 14.00 -17.02
C THR A 346 9.28 14.57 -17.27
N TYR A 347 8.32 13.68 -17.52
CA TYR A 347 6.90 14.03 -17.65
C TYR A 347 6.11 13.60 -16.41
N SER A 348 5.69 14.57 -15.60
CA SER A 348 4.96 14.34 -14.36
C SER A 348 3.44 14.50 -14.55
N THR A 349 2.74 13.46 -15.00
CA THR A 349 1.26 13.41 -14.94
C THR A 349 0.64 12.01 -15.02
N SER A 350 -0.56 11.92 -14.43
CA SER A 350 -1.65 10.95 -14.67
C SER A 350 -1.64 9.63 -13.87
N PRO A 351 -2.82 9.11 -13.47
CA PRO A 351 -2.98 7.72 -12.98
C PRO A 351 -2.81 6.68 -14.09
N ALA A 352 -3.11 7.02 -15.35
CA ALA A 352 -2.82 6.18 -16.50
C ALA A 352 -1.33 6.35 -16.88
N PRO A 353 -0.61 5.26 -17.23
CA PRO A 353 -1.12 4.01 -17.80
C PRO A 353 -1.35 2.85 -16.81
N HIS A 354 -1.38 3.10 -15.49
CA HIS A 354 -1.51 2.04 -14.49
C HIS A 354 -2.96 1.56 -14.33
N ALA A 355 -3.16 0.25 -14.15
CA ALA A 355 -4.48 -0.40 -14.11
C ALA A 355 -5.33 -0.11 -12.85
N GLY A 356 -4.91 0.80 -11.97
CA GLY A 356 -5.61 1.14 -10.72
C GLY A 356 -7.05 1.64 -10.91
N ALA A 357 -7.37 2.25 -12.05
CA ALA A 357 -8.74 2.61 -12.41
C ALA A 357 -9.65 1.38 -12.56
N ALA A 358 -9.12 0.27 -13.08
CA ALA A 358 -9.87 -0.97 -13.25
C ALA A 358 -10.07 -1.73 -11.92
N LEU A 359 -9.12 -1.64 -10.98
CA LEU A 359 -9.34 -2.07 -9.59
C LEU A 359 -10.52 -1.32 -8.95
N LEU A 360 -10.60 0.00 -9.14
CA LEU A 360 -11.73 0.80 -8.67
C LEU A 360 -13.04 0.45 -9.40
N ALA A 361 -13.01 0.15 -10.69
CA ALA A 361 -14.17 -0.36 -11.43
C ALA A 361 -14.70 -1.68 -10.87
N ALA A 362 -13.81 -2.64 -10.56
CA ALA A 362 -14.18 -3.92 -9.93
C ALA A 362 -14.90 -3.70 -8.59
N LEU A 363 -14.36 -2.81 -7.76
CA LEU A 363 -14.93 -2.46 -6.45
C LEU A 363 -16.27 -1.73 -6.60
N ASN A 364 -16.41 -0.78 -7.55
CA ASN A 364 -17.67 -0.09 -7.85
C ASN A 364 -18.78 -1.06 -8.32
N ILE A 365 -18.44 -2.11 -9.06
CA ILE A 365 -19.39 -3.15 -9.48
C ILE A 365 -19.80 -4.01 -8.26
N LEU A 366 -18.83 -4.43 -7.44
CA LEU A 366 -19.03 -5.34 -6.30
C LEU A 366 -19.76 -4.69 -5.11
N GLU A 367 -19.50 -3.42 -4.82
CA GLU A 367 -20.22 -2.58 -3.83
C GLU A 367 -21.74 -2.70 -4.03
N GLY A 368 -22.18 -2.62 -5.28
CA GLY A 368 -23.59 -2.66 -5.66
C GLY A 368 -24.30 -4.00 -5.44
N PHE A 369 -23.61 -5.07 -5.05
CA PHE A 369 -24.23 -6.33 -4.62
C PHE A 369 -24.47 -6.40 -3.10
N ASN A 370 -24.03 -5.38 -2.33
CA ASN A 370 -24.16 -5.32 -0.86
C ASN A 370 -23.65 -6.60 -0.17
N ILE A 371 -22.45 -7.04 -0.56
CA ILE A 371 -21.81 -8.26 -0.06
C ILE A 371 -21.52 -8.10 1.42
N SER A 372 -21.94 -9.07 2.23
CA SER A 372 -21.75 -9.09 3.69
C SER A 372 -21.43 -10.50 4.18
N ARG A 373 -21.12 -10.64 5.48
CA ARG A 373 -20.89 -11.95 6.14
C ARG A 373 -22.05 -12.96 5.98
N GLN A 374 -23.26 -12.54 5.61
CA GLN A 374 -24.41 -13.41 5.37
C GLN A 374 -24.58 -13.81 3.89
N THR A 375 -23.83 -13.20 2.97
CA THR A 375 -23.90 -13.51 1.53
C THR A 375 -23.33 -14.90 1.24
N ALA A 376 -24.08 -15.73 0.52
CA ALA A 376 -23.64 -17.09 0.17
C ALA A 376 -22.41 -17.07 -0.74
N ARG A 377 -21.37 -17.83 -0.37
CA ARG A 377 -20.07 -17.94 -1.06
C ARG A 377 -20.20 -18.17 -2.57
N ASN A 378 -21.14 -19.01 -2.98
CA ASN A 378 -21.38 -19.33 -4.39
C ASN A 378 -21.93 -18.16 -5.25
N ARG A 379 -22.54 -17.15 -4.63
CA ARG A 379 -22.86 -15.88 -5.29
C ARG A 379 -21.65 -14.97 -5.27
N THR A 380 -21.02 -14.81 -4.10
CA THR A 380 -19.81 -13.99 -3.93
C THR A 380 -18.71 -14.33 -4.95
N TYR A 381 -18.29 -15.60 -5.07
CA TYR A 381 -17.22 -15.98 -5.99
C TYR A 381 -17.62 -15.83 -7.48
N HIS A 382 -18.91 -16.02 -7.80
CA HIS A 382 -19.40 -15.77 -9.16
C HIS A 382 -19.42 -14.27 -9.49
N TRP A 383 -19.94 -13.41 -8.60
CA TRP A 383 -19.93 -11.96 -8.76
C TRP A 383 -18.50 -11.40 -8.80
N MET A 384 -17.59 -11.90 -7.94
CA MET A 384 -16.14 -11.61 -8.02
C MET A 384 -15.60 -11.93 -9.41
N ALA A 385 -15.85 -13.14 -9.92
CA ALA A 385 -15.33 -13.57 -11.22
C ALA A 385 -15.87 -12.73 -12.39
N GLU A 386 -17.16 -12.44 -12.43
CA GLU A 386 -17.74 -11.64 -13.51
C GLU A 386 -17.32 -10.16 -13.43
N ALA A 387 -17.28 -9.57 -12.23
CA ALA A 387 -16.77 -8.20 -12.05
C ALA A 387 -15.28 -8.08 -12.40
N LEU A 388 -14.46 -9.09 -12.08
CA LEU A 388 -13.04 -9.14 -12.45
C LEU A 388 -12.83 -9.31 -13.96
N LYS A 389 -13.68 -10.09 -14.66
CA LYS A 389 -13.66 -10.13 -16.14
C LYS A 389 -13.91 -8.75 -16.73
N ILE A 390 -14.94 -8.04 -16.26
CA ILE A 390 -15.29 -6.69 -16.71
C ILE A 390 -14.13 -5.73 -16.45
N ALA A 391 -13.54 -5.77 -15.26
CA ALA A 391 -12.39 -4.93 -14.90
C ALA A 391 -11.15 -5.22 -15.75
N LEU A 392 -10.83 -6.49 -16.03
CA LEU A 392 -9.69 -6.85 -16.88
C LEU A 392 -9.94 -6.46 -18.35
N SER A 393 -11.17 -6.60 -18.87
CA SER A 393 -11.55 -6.04 -20.17
C SER A 393 -11.37 -4.52 -20.23
N LEU A 394 -11.83 -3.80 -19.20
CA LEU A 394 -11.64 -2.35 -19.08
C LEU A 394 -10.15 -1.97 -19.01
N ALA A 395 -9.35 -2.69 -18.23
CA ALA A 395 -7.89 -2.49 -18.15
C ALA A 395 -7.20 -2.67 -19.50
N SER A 396 -7.66 -3.60 -20.34
CA SER A 396 -7.12 -3.77 -21.69
C SER A 396 -7.38 -2.59 -22.64
N GLY A 397 -8.28 -1.65 -22.28
CA GLY A 397 -8.52 -0.39 -23.00
C GLY A 397 -7.68 0.80 -22.54
N LEU A 398 -6.72 0.60 -21.62
CA LEU A 398 -5.83 1.65 -21.10
C LEU A 398 -4.57 1.85 -21.96
N GLY A 399 -3.87 2.96 -21.70
CA GLY A 399 -2.62 3.34 -22.34
C GLY A 399 -2.08 4.64 -21.70
N ASP A 400 -1.10 5.28 -22.34
CA ASP A 400 -0.59 6.57 -21.84
C ASP A 400 -1.52 7.73 -22.22
N SER A 401 -2.20 8.32 -21.24
CA SER A 401 -3.14 9.43 -21.47
C SER A 401 -2.47 10.73 -21.95
N THR A 402 -1.14 10.83 -21.92
CA THR A 402 -0.41 11.97 -22.50
C THR A 402 -0.26 11.87 -24.02
N PHE A 403 -0.37 10.66 -24.58
CA PHE A 403 -0.34 10.38 -26.02
C PHE A 403 -1.74 10.17 -26.61
N ASP A 404 -2.68 9.66 -25.80
CA ASP A 404 -4.06 9.43 -26.22
C ASP A 404 -5.06 9.98 -25.18
N PRO A 405 -5.64 11.17 -25.41
CA PRO A 405 -6.61 11.77 -24.49
C PRO A 405 -7.85 10.91 -24.21
N SER A 406 -8.24 10.01 -25.13
CA SER A 406 -9.43 9.16 -24.95
C SER A 406 -9.29 8.14 -23.82
N VAL A 407 -8.04 7.80 -23.43
CA VAL A 407 -7.78 6.98 -22.24
C VAL A 407 -8.29 7.67 -20.97
N SER A 408 -8.32 9.00 -20.92
CA SER A 408 -8.87 9.76 -19.78
C SER A 408 -10.38 9.53 -19.66
N GLU A 409 -11.11 9.53 -20.79
CA GLU A 409 -12.54 9.23 -20.81
C GLU A 409 -12.80 7.76 -20.42
N ASN A 410 -11.96 6.83 -20.86
CA ASN A 410 -12.02 5.43 -20.42
C ASN A 410 -11.85 5.31 -18.89
N VAL A 411 -10.94 6.09 -18.28
CA VAL A 411 -10.75 6.15 -16.82
C VAL A 411 -11.97 6.76 -16.12
N ASP A 412 -12.54 7.85 -16.62
CA ASP A 412 -13.75 8.45 -16.05
C ASP A 412 -14.95 7.47 -16.11
N GLN A 413 -15.06 6.69 -17.19
CA GLN A 413 -16.05 5.61 -17.31
C GLN A 413 -15.81 4.47 -16.29
N MET A 414 -14.56 4.11 -16.01
CA MET A 414 -14.22 3.12 -14.96
C MET A 414 -14.57 3.59 -13.54
N LEU A 415 -14.39 4.88 -13.27
CA LEU A 415 -14.70 5.49 -11.97
C LEU A 415 -16.20 5.77 -11.77
N SER A 416 -16.98 5.82 -12.86
CA SER A 416 -18.42 6.13 -12.84
C SER A 416 -19.28 5.06 -12.16
N LYS A 417 -19.93 5.43 -11.05
CA LYS A 417 -20.95 4.61 -10.37
C LYS A 417 -22.11 4.23 -11.29
N THR A 418 -22.50 5.10 -12.23
CA THR A 418 -23.54 4.84 -13.23
C THR A 418 -23.11 3.72 -14.19
N GLN A 419 -21.87 3.78 -14.68
CA GLN A 419 -21.34 2.75 -15.57
C GLN A 419 -21.18 1.40 -14.85
N ALA A 420 -20.72 1.41 -13.59
CA ALA A 420 -20.67 0.22 -12.74
C ALA A 420 -22.07 -0.37 -12.46
N HIS A 421 -23.12 0.45 -12.39
CA HIS A 421 -24.50 -0.04 -12.30
C HIS A 421 -24.95 -0.75 -13.58
N LEU A 422 -24.64 -0.21 -14.76
CA LEU A 422 -24.93 -0.85 -16.05
C LEU A 422 -24.17 -2.19 -16.19
N PHE A 423 -22.88 -2.22 -15.86
CA PHE A 423 -22.10 -3.46 -15.84
C PHE A 423 -22.69 -4.51 -14.89
N ARG A 424 -23.10 -4.11 -13.68
CA ARG A 424 -23.78 -4.98 -12.70
C ARG A 424 -25.12 -5.53 -13.23
N GLN A 425 -25.91 -4.75 -13.99
CA GLN A 425 -27.14 -5.24 -14.62
C GLN A 425 -26.91 -6.32 -15.69
N MET A 426 -25.70 -6.40 -16.27
CA MET A 426 -25.33 -7.42 -17.26
C MET A 426 -24.77 -8.72 -16.64
N ILE A 427 -24.58 -8.79 -15.32
CA ILE A 427 -24.14 -10.00 -14.62
C ILE A 427 -25.34 -10.91 -14.38
N ASN A 428 -25.30 -12.14 -14.90
CA ASN A 428 -26.36 -13.13 -14.71
C ASN A 428 -26.04 -14.04 -13.53
N ASP A 429 -26.70 -13.80 -12.38
CA ASP A 429 -26.61 -14.57 -11.13
C ASP A 429 -26.57 -16.11 -11.29
N SER A 430 -27.13 -16.66 -12.37
CA SER A 430 -27.20 -18.11 -12.63
C SER A 430 -26.14 -18.65 -13.59
N GLN A 431 -25.53 -17.82 -14.45
CA GLN A 431 -24.71 -18.28 -15.58
C GLN A 431 -23.51 -17.35 -15.86
N ALA A 432 -22.33 -17.94 -16.03
CA ALA A 432 -21.11 -17.26 -16.44
C ALA A 432 -21.18 -16.76 -17.89
N SER A 433 -20.73 -15.53 -18.11
CA SER A 433 -20.70 -14.87 -19.41
C SER A 433 -19.62 -15.42 -20.35
N SER A 434 -19.88 -15.30 -21.65
CA SER A 434 -18.93 -15.65 -22.71
C SER A 434 -17.83 -14.59 -22.89
N PRO A 435 -16.64 -14.93 -23.42
CA PRO A 435 -15.63 -13.91 -23.72
C PRO A 435 -16.17 -12.93 -24.77
N GLY A 436 -15.92 -11.63 -24.58
CA GLY A 436 -16.43 -10.58 -25.45
C GLY A 436 -17.87 -10.12 -25.15
N GLN A 437 -18.60 -10.75 -24.22
CA GLN A 437 -20.00 -10.40 -23.93
C GLN A 437 -20.18 -9.00 -23.33
N TYR A 438 -19.20 -8.53 -22.54
CA TYR A 438 -19.23 -7.22 -21.90
C TYR A 438 -18.56 -6.13 -22.74
N LEU A 439 -17.35 -6.44 -23.22
CA LEU A 439 -16.46 -5.56 -23.96
C LEU A 439 -15.52 -6.43 -24.81
N PRO A 440 -14.94 -5.89 -25.90
CA PRO A 440 -13.72 -6.44 -26.48
C PRO A 440 -12.64 -6.60 -25.40
N ALA A 441 -11.86 -7.67 -25.50
CA ALA A 441 -10.81 -7.98 -24.55
C ALA A 441 -9.61 -8.58 -25.27
N TYR A 442 -8.44 -8.39 -24.70
CA TYR A 442 -7.17 -8.88 -25.23
C TYR A 442 -6.46 -9.71 -24.16
N ALA A 443 -5.59 -10.64 -24.59
CA ALA A 443 -4.73 -11.34 -23.66
C ALA A 443 -3.60 -10.41 -23.19
N PHE A 444 -3.23 -10.52 -21.92
CA PHE A 444 -1.99 -9.95 -21.38
C PHE A 444 -0.84 -10.96 -21.58
N GLU A 445 0.40 -10.48 -21.61
CA GLU A 445 1.58 -11.36 -21.68
C GLU A 445 1.81 -12.01 -20.30
N GLU A 446 1.99 -13.33 -20.25
CA GLU A 446 2.26 -14.01 -18.97
C GLU A 446 3.72 -13.83 -18.52
N GLY A 447 3.94 -13.87 -17.20
CA GLY A 447 5.28 -13.88 -16.61
C GLY A 447 5.81 -12.55 -16.10
N GLU A 448 5.00 -11.47 -16.11
CA GLU A 448 5.28 -10.27 -15.32
C GLU A 448 5.60 -10.62 -13.85
N VAL A 449 6.74 -10.15 -13.35
CA VAL A 449 7.15 -10.25 -11.95
C VAL A 449 7.55 -8.89 -11.40
N THR A 450 7.17 -8.60 -10.16
CA THR A 450 7.36 -7.27 -9.56
C THR A 450 7.84 -7.40 -8.12
N SER A 451 8.55 -6.37 -7.64
CA SER A 451 8.88 -6.20 -6.23
C SER A 451 8.02 -5.13 -5.58
N GLN A 452 7.66 -5.37 -4.33
CA GLN A 452 6.75 -4.55 -3.54
C GLN A 452 7.41 -4.12 -2.23
N VAL A 453 7.12 -2.90 -1.80
CA VAL A 453 7.55 -2.35 -0.50
C VAL A 453 6.39 -1.57 0.10
N MET A 454 5.96 -1.96 1.30
CA MET A 454 4.93 -1.24 2.06
C MET A 454 5.54 -0.72 3.36
N VAL A 455 5.42 0.58 3.60
CA VAL A 455 5.87 1.23 4.82
C VAL A 455 4.75 2.10 5.40
N MET A 456 4.51 1.95 6.71
CA MET A 456 3.73 2.90 7.50
C MET A 456 4.58 3.26 8.72
N GLY A 457 5.18 4.45 8.74
CA GLY A 457 6.06 4.88 9.82
C GLY A 457 5.38 5.80 10.86
N PRO A 458 6.14 6.22 11.89
CA PRO A 458 5.67 7.14 12.94
C PRO A 458 5.57 8.61 12.44
N ASP A 459 5.79 8.86 11.15
CA ASP A 459 5.73 10.19 10.53
C ASP A 459 4.41 10.51 9.83
N ASP A 460 3.43 9.61 9.95
CA ASP A 460 2.09 9.68 9.35
C ASP A 460 2.07 9.66 7.82
N PHE A 461 3.13 9.13 7.20
CA PHE A 461 3.13 8.72 5.81
C PHE A 461 2.80 7.23 5.67
N ILE A 462 1.96 6.93 4.70
CA ILE A 462 1.74 5.58 4.16
C ILE A 462 2.44 5.55 2.81
N VAL A 463 3.35 4.59 2.61
CA VAL A 463 4.10 4.43 1.36
C VAL A 463 3.87 3.01 0.83
N SER A 464 3.52 2.91 -0.45
CA SER A 464 3.46 1.65 -1.19
C SER A 464 4.23 1.84 -2.49
N VAL A 465 5.26 1.02 -2.70
CA VAL A 465 6.10 1.01 -3.90
C VAL A 465 5.84 -0.30 -4.64
N MET A 466 5.76 -0.21 -5.96
CA MET A 466 5.99 -1.35 -6.83
C MET A 466 7.08 -1.02 -7.85
N SER A 467 7.97 -1.97 -8.12
CA SER A 467 9.04 -1.84 -9.11
C SER A 467 9.21 -3.14 -9.88
N SER A 468 9.67 -3.08 -11.12
CA SER A 468 9.76 -4.26 -11.98
C SER A 468 10.86 -4.12 -13.04
N LEU A 469 11.36 -5.26 -13.51
CA LEU A 469 12.15 -5.42 -14.75
C LEU A 469 11.29 -6.02 -15.90
N ASN A 470 9.97 -6.12 -15.69
CA ASN A 470 8.98 -6.84 -16.48
C ASN A 470 9.06 -8.37 -16.34
N GLN A 471 9.71 -9.09 -17.26
CA GLN A 471 9.92 -10.54 -17.16
C GLN A 471 10.97 -10.89 -16.09
N PRO A 472 11.14 -12.18 -15.70
CA PRO A 472 12.22 -12.58 -14.80
C PRO A 472 13.58 -12.22 -15.40
N PHE A 473 14.33 -11.35 -14.72
CA PHE A 473 15.56 -10.71 -15.18
C PHE A 473 15.44 -9.82 -16.44
N GLY A 474 14.23 -9.32 -16.74
CA GLY A 474 13.95 -8.43 -17.87
C GLY A 474 14.48 -8.96 -19.21
N SER A 475 15.22 -8.13 -19.94
CA SER A 475 15.80 -8.50 -21.25
C SER A 475 16.89 -9.59 -21.19
N ARG A 476 17.35 -9.99 -19.98
CA ARG A 476 18.57 -10.77 -19.72
C ARG A 476 19.85 -10.16 -20.32
N ILE A 477 19.83 -8.86 -20.65
CA ILE A 477 21.00 -8.07 -21.04
C ILE A 477 21.57 -7.38 -19.79
N VAL A 478 22.87 -7.55 -19.59
CA VAL A 478 23.66 -6.87 -18.56
C VAL A 478 24.69 -5.98 -19.26
N THR A 479 24.76 -4.70 -18.90
CA THR A 479 25.75 -3.74 -19.42
C THR A 479 27.19 -4.13 -19.04
N ALA A 480 28.20 -3.47 -19.62
CA ALA A 480 29.60 -3.73 -19.25
C ALA A 480 29.89 -3.36 -17.78
N SER A 481 29.16 -2.38 -17.25
CA SER A 481 29.15 -1.95 -15.85
C SER A 481 28.38 -2.88 -14.89
N GLY A 482 27.63 -3.88 -15.37
CA GLY A 482 26.90 -4.84 -14.52
C GLY A 482 25.40 -4.55 -14.32
N ILE A 483 24.81 -3.63 -15.08
CA ILE A 483 23.43 -3.19 -14.91
C ILE A 483 22.51 -4.06 -15.77
N LEU A 484 21.58 -4.76 -15.11
CA LEU A 484 20.57 -5.61 -15.75
C LEU A 484 19.40 -4.75 -16.27
N LEU A 485 19.07 -4.91 -17.56
CA LEU A 485 18.07 -4.07 -18.25
C LEU A 485 16.70 -4.76 -18.33
N ASN A 486 15.63 -4.01 -18.09
CA ASN A 486 14.23 -4.45 -18.18
C ASN A 486 13.83 -5.03 -19.56
N SER A 487 12.68 -5.70 -19.64
CA SER A 487 12.00 -6.07 -20.90
C SER A 487 10.70 -5.26 -21.13
N GLN A 488 10.65 -4.03 -20.64
CA GLN A 488 9.41 -3.27 -20.44
C GLN A 488 8.64 -2.91 -21.73
N ILE A 489 9.25 -3.03 -22.91
CA ILE A 489 8.53 -2.84 -24.18
C ILE A 489 7.52 -3.98 -24.46
N LEU A 490 7.63 -5.13 -23.76
CA LEU A 490 6.67 -6.23 -23.90
C LEU A 490 5.23 -5.82 -23.57
N ASP A 491 5.01 -4.91 -22.61
CA ASP A 491 3.68 -4.52 -22.13
C ASP A 491 2.90 -3.60 -23.09
N PHE A 492 3.47 -3.20 -24.22
CA PHE A 492 2.72 -2.55 -25.30
C PHE A 492 1.92 -3.56 -26.15
N SER A 493 0.93 -3.09 -26.90
CA SER A 493 0.23 -3.90 -27.92
C SER A 493 1.13 -4.20 -29.13
N TRP A 494 1.24 -5.49 -29.49
CA TRP A 494 2.01 -5.99 -30.62
C TRP A 494 1.08 -6.41 -31.77
N PRO A 495 1.33 -6.01 -33.04
CA PRO A 495 0.43 -6.28 -34.18
C PRO A 495 -0.03 -7.75 -34.35
N ASN A 496 0.81 -8.70 -33.94
CA ASN A 496 0.58 -10.14 -34.05
C ASN A 496 0.11 -10.82 -32.74
N ARG A 497 -0.14 -10.07 -31.65
CA ARG A 497 -0.51 -10.63 -30.33
C ARG A 497 -1.62 -9.87 -29.60
N SER A 498 -1.56 -8.54 -29.55
CA SER A 498 -2.48 -7.68 -28.79
C SER A 498 -2.81 -6.45 -29.64
N GLN A 499 -4.09 -6.19 -29.88
CA GLN A 499 -4.57 -5.26 -30.92
C GLN A 499 -5.36 -4.09 -30.33
N THR A 500 -4.79 -3.42 -29.32
CA THR A 500 -5.31 -2.13 -28.83
C THR A 500 -4.52 -1.00 -29.50
N SER A 501 -5.21 0.02 -30.01
CA SER A 501 -4.55 1.23 -30.52
C SER A 501 -3.99 2.10 -29.39
N HIS A 502 -4.72 2.17 -28.28
CA HIS A 502 -4.38 2.98 -27.10
C HIS A 502 -3.02 2.61 -26.50
N ASN A 503 -2.66 1.32 -26.48
CA ASN A 503 -1.38 0.82 -25.97
C ASN A 503 -0.35 0.51 -27.09
N SER A 504 -0.44 1.17 -28.25
CA SER A 504 0.60 1.09 -29.31
C SER A 504 1.94 1.72 -28.86
N VAL A 505 3.08 1.14 -29.29
CA VAL A 505 4.43 1.71 -29.06
C VAL A 505 4.60 3.03 -29.80
N GLN A 506 4.99 4.08 -29.08
CA GLN A 506 5.35 5.38 -29.64
C GLN A 506 6.55 5.98 -28.87
N PRO A 507 7.48 6.70 -29.54
CA PRO A 507 8.60 7.39 -28.89
C PRO A 507 8.21 8.20 -27.64
N GLY A 508 8.85 7.93 -26.50
CA GLY A 508 8.64 8.62 -25.23
C GLY A 508 7.42 8.17 -24.41
N LYS A 509 6.56 7.31 -24.97
CA LYS A 509 5.33 6.82 -24.34
C LYS A 509 5.60 5.78 -23.24
N ARG A 510 4.78 5.72 -22.20
CA ARG A 510 4.77 4.63 -21.20
C ARG A 510 3.82 3.50 -21.65
N PRO A 511 4.15 2.21 -21.42
CA PRO A 511 3.21 1.10 -21.65
C PRO A 511 2.17 0.98 -20.52
N LEU A 512 1.09 0.23 -20.79
CA LEU A 512 0.19 -0.30 -19.76
C LEU A 512 0.97 -0.96 -18.62
N SER A 513 0.43 -0.91 -17.40
CA SER A 513 1.05 -1.54 -16.24
C SER A 513 0.03 -2.03 -15.21
N PHE A 514 0.26 -3.22 -14.66
CA PHE A 514 -0.47 -3.73 -13.49
C PHE A 514 0.25 -3.47 -12.16
N LEU A 515 1.23 -2.56 -12.14
CA LEU A 515 1.77 -2.02 -10.90
C LEU A 515 0.72 -1.12 -10.24
N MET A 516 0.05 -1.63 -9.21
CA MET A 516 -1.07 -0.98 -8.50
C MET A 516 -0.79 -0.82 -7.00
N PRO A 517 0.19 0.01 -6.59
CA PRO A 517 0.38 0.35 -5.17
C PRO A 517 -0.90 0.98 -4.64
N THR A 518 -1.55 0.30 -3.70
CA THR A 518 -2.94 0.61 -3.29
C THR A 518 -2.96 1.10 -1.86
N ALA A 519 -3.59 2.25 -1.59
CA ALA A 519 -3.86 2.72 -0.24
C ALA A 519 -5.35 2.99 -0.03
N VAL A 520 -5.88 2.48 1.08
CA VAL A 520 -7.22 2.74 1.60
C VAL A 520 -7.10 3.67 2.80
N ARG A 521 -7.94 4.70 2.83
CA ARG A 521 -8.14 5.59 3.97
C ARG A 521 -9.62 5.64 4.37
N PRO A 522 -9.95 6.06 5.61
CA PRO A 522 -11.31 6.45 5.96
C PRO A 522 -11.85 7.57 5.05
N SER A 523 -13.18 7.68 4.99
CA SER A 523 -13.84 8.87 4.44
C SER A 523 -13.43 10.12 5.22
N GLU A 524 -13.48 11.28 4.57
CA GLU A 524 -13.06 12.53 5.18
C GLU A 524 -13.93 12.88 6.42
N GLY A 525 -13.28 13.32 7.50
CA GLY A 525 -13.92 13.54 8.80
C GLY A 525 -14.22 12.28 9.63
N LEU A 526 -13.99 11.07 9.12
CA LEU A 526 -14.18 9.82 9.88
C LEU A 526 -12.87 9.24 10.41
N CYS A 527 -12.88 8.76 11.65
CA CYS A 527 -11.84 7.87 12.16
C CYS A 527 -12.02 6.47 11.57
N GLY A 528 -10.93 5.72 11.35
CA GLY A 528 -11.03 4.35 10.84
C GLY A 528 -9.69 3.67 10.56
N THR A 529 -9.75 2.52 9.90
CA THR A 529 -8.56 1.77 9.48
C THR A 529 -7.98 2.34 8.18
N TYR A 530 -6.67 2.55 8.15
CA TYR A 530 -5.88 2.70 6.93
C TYR A 530 -5.28 1.35 6.54
N VAL A 531 -5.18 1.08 5.23
CA VAL A 531 -4.53 -0.12 4.68
C VAL A 531 -3.67 0.28 3.50
N ALA A 532 -2.49 -0.29 3.33
CA ALA A 532 -1.79 -0.32 2.06
C ALA A 532 -1.57 -1.76 1.61
N LEU A 533 -1.74 -2.02 0.32
CA LEU A 533 -1.61 -3.35 -0.29
C LEU A 533 -0.68 -3.29 -1.51
N GLY A 534 0.13 -4.33 -1.66
CA GLY A 534 0.93 -4.63 -2.84
C GLY A 534 0.59 -6.00 -3.44
N SER A 535 1.11 -6.30 -4.63
CA SER A 535 1.10 -7.65 -5.19
C SER A 535 2.19 -7.79 -6.26
N SER A 536 2.92 -8.91 -6.25
CA SER A 536 4.11 -9.14 -7.09
C SER A 536 3.82 -9.75 -8.48
N SER A 537 2.54 -9.84 -8.87
CA SER A 537 2.06 -10.91 -9.78
C SER A 537 1.31 -10.45 -11.05
N GLY A 538 1.77 -9.37 -11.69
CA GLY A 538 1.21 -8.89 -12.98
C GLY A 538 -0.29 -8.57 -12.93
N ASP A 539 -1.03 -8.89 -14.00
CA ASP A 539 -2.48 -8.66 -14.10
C ASP A 539 -3.31 -9.28 -12.95
N ARG A 540 -2.83 -10.39 -12.39
CA ARG A 540 -3.42 -11.09 -11.24
C ARG A 540 -3.39 -10.24 -9.96
N ALA A 541 -2.56 -9.21 -9.88
CA ALA A 541 -2.58 -8.21 -8.82
C ALA A 541 -3.97 -7.56 -8.69
N LEU A 542 -4.66 -7.29 -9.80
CA LEU A 542 -6.01 -6.71 -9.80
C LEU A 542 -6.97 -7.63 -9.03
N SER A 543 -6.93 -8.92 -9.36
CA SER A 543 -7.76 -9.93 -8.72
C SER A 543 -7.39 -10.15 -7.25
N GLY A 544 -6.10 -10.24 -6.93
CA GLY A 544 -5.60 -10.43 -5.56
C GLY A 544 -5.99 -9.29 -4.64
N ILE A 545 -5.68 -8.04 -5.03
CA ILE A 545 -5.97 -6.84 -4.24
C ILE A 545 -7.50 -6.68 -4.08
N THR A 546 -8.30 -6.88 -5.13
CA THR A 546 -9.78 -6.84 -5.04
C THR A 546 -10.32 -7.79 -3.96
N GLN A 547 -9.83 -9.03 -3.92
CA GLN A 547 -10.32 -10.04 -2.97
C GLN A 547 -9.86 -9.76 -1.53
N VAL A 548 -8.63 -9.27 -1.33
CA VAL A 548 -8.14 -8.88 0.00
C VAL A 548 -8.90 -7.66 0.52
N LEU A 549 -9.16 -6.66 -0.34
CA LEU A 549 -10.00 -5.51 0.01
C LEU A 549 -11.43 -5.94 0.36
N LEU A 550 -12.06 -6.83 -0.41
CA LEU A 550 -13.41 -7.29 -0.12
C LEU A 550 -13.48 -8.09 1.20
N ASN A 551 -12.44 -8.86 1.51
CA ASN A 551 -12.28 -9.55 2.81
C ASN A 551 -12.15 -8.57 3.99
N VAL A 552 -11.32 -7.54 3.89
CA VAL A 552 -11.09 -6.56 4.96
C VAL A 552 -12.28 -5.60 5.11
N LEU A 553 -12.82 -5.08 4.02
CA LEU A 553 -13.81 -3.99 4.03
C LEU A 553 -15.25 -4.49 4.19
N SER A 554 -15.68 -5.51 3.44
CA SER A 554 -17.08 -5.98 3.44
C SER A 554 -17.33 -7.22 4.29
N PHE A 555 -16.33 -8.11 4.42
CA PHE A 555 -16.42 -9.24 5.35
C PHE A 555 -15.84 -8.92 6.74
N HIS A 556 -15.24 -7.74 6.94
CA HIS A 556 -14.63 -7.30 8.20
C HIS A 556 -13.67 -8.35 8.79
N LYS A 557 -12.79 -8.92 7.97
CA LYS A 557 -11.76 -9.88 8.41
C LYS A 557 -10.44 -9.16 8.75
N ASN A 558 -9.55 -9.81 9.48
CA ASN A 558 -8.21 -9.26 9.71
C ASN A 558 -7.38 -9.32 8.42
N LEU A 559 -6.37 -8.46 8.31
CA LEU A 559 -5.47 -8.46 7.15
C LEU A 559 -4.70 -9.78 7.03
N SER A 560 -4.17 -10.30 8.15
CA SER A 560 -3.57 -11.65 8.26
C SER A 560 -4.40 -12.71 7.55
N ASP A 561 -5.62 -12.88 8.01
CA ASP A 561 -6.53 -13.93 7.56
C ASP A 561 -6.90 -13.69 6.09
N SER A 562 -7.08 -12.42 5.71
CA SER A 562 -7.40 -12.00 4.33
C SER A 562 -6.31 -12.37 3.32
N LEU A 563 -5.03 -12.36 3.71
CA LEU A 563 -3.91 -12.81 2.87
C LEU A 563 -3.78 -14.35 2.83
N THR A 564 -4.34 -15.08 3.80
CA THR A 564 -4.26 -16.55 3.85
C THR A 564 -5.28 -17.28 2.97
N TYR A 565 -6.36 -16.62 2.55
CA TYR A 565 -7.39 -17.28 1.73
C TYR A 565 -6.92 -17.53 0.30
N GLY A 566 -7.39 -18.65 -0.28
CA GLY A 566 -7.29 -18.90 -1.71
C GLY A 566 -8.07 -17.85 -2.52
N ARG A 567 -7.43 -17.36 -3.58
CA ARG A 567 -7.94 -16.38 -4.55
C ARG A 567 -8.39 -17.05 -5.84
N LEU A 568 -9.22 -16.33 -6.59
CA LEU A 568 -9.54 -16.60 -7.99
C LEU A 568 -9.06 -15.48 -8.92
N HIS A 569 -8.81 -15.77 -10.19
CA HIS A 569 -8.54 -14.79 -11.24
C HIS A 569 -9.08 -15.29 -12.59
N PRO A 570 -9.89 -14.51 -13.31
CA PRO A 570 -10.40 -14.91 -14.61
C PRO A 570 -9.49 -14.46 -15.75
N LEU A 571 -8.84 -15.42 -16.42
CA LEU A 571 -8.28 -15.18 -17.75
C LEU A 571 -9.45 -14.86 -18.70
N VAL A 572 -9.49 -13.65 -19.26
CA VAL A 572 -10.59 -13.23 -20.15
C VAL A 572 -10.48 -13.96 -21.50
N LEU A 573 -9.26 -14.15 -21.98
CA LEU A 573 -8.91 -14.99 -23.12
C LEU A 573 -7.76 -15.93 -22.74
N PRO A 574 -7.96 -17.26 -22.68
CA PRO A 574 -9.21 -17.99 -22.85
C PRO A 574 -10.10 -17.95 -21.58
N ASN A 575 -11.39 -17.62 -21.70
CA ASN A 575 -12.39 -17.52 -20.60
C ASN A 575 -12.35 -18.71 -19.61
N THR A 576 -11.51 -18.57 -18.59
CA THR A 576 -11.13 -19.62 -17.64
C THR A 576 -10.72 -18.96 -16.32
N ILE A 577 -11.27 -19.43 -15.20
CA ILE A 577 -10.85 -19.00 -13.87
C ILE A 577 -9.66 -19.87 -13.44
N LEU A 578 -8.55 -19.23 -13.08
CA LEU A 578 -7.50 -19.82 -12.24
C LEU A 578 -7.91 -19.67 -10.78
N VAL A 579 -7.64 -20.68 -9.96
CA VAL A 579 -7.78 -20.61 -8.49
C VAL A 579 -6.55 -21.16 -7.77
N ASP A 580 -6.23 -20.56 -6.62
CA ASP A 580 -5.18 -20.99 -5.68
C ASP A 580 -5.31 -22.45 -5.20
N SER A 581 -4.21 -23.02 -4.70
CA SER A 581 -4.19 -24.36 -4.12
C SER A 581 -4.95 -24.50 -2.80
N GLU A 582 -5.29 -23.40 -2.12
CA GLU A 582 -6.15 -23.36 -0.94
C GLU A 582 -7.65 -23.25 -1.27
N PHE A 583 -8.03 -23.05 -2.54
CA PHE A 583 -9.42 -22.80 -2.93
C PHE A 583 -10.27 -24.09 -2.86
N LEU A 584 -11.35 -24.10 -2.07
CA LEU A 584 -12.07 -25.34 -1.73
C LEU A 584 -12.76 -25.98 -2.94
N GLN A 585 -12.72 -27.32 -2.99
CA GLN A 585 -13.32 -28.11 -4.07
C GLN A 585 -14.82 -27.86 -4.24
N GLU A 586 -15.55 -27.63 -3.14
CA GLU A 586 -16.96 -27.23 -3.16
C GLU A 586 -17.19 -25.91 -3.93
N ASP A 587 -16.35 -24.89 -3.75
CA ASP A 587 -16.48 -23.62 -4.47
C ASP A 587 -16.12 -23.76 -5.96
N ILE A 588 -15.13 -24.60 -6.27
CA ILE A 588 -14.76 -24.95 -7.66
C ILE A 588 -15.96 -25.60 -8.37
N GLU A 589 -16.66 -26.52 -7.71
CA GLU A 589 -17.86 -27.17 -8.26
C GLU A 589 -19.05 -26.21 -8.36
N MET A 590 -19.26 -25.33 -7.37
CA MET A 590 -20.30 -24.31 -7.44
C MET A 590 -20.05 -23.26 -8.54
N LEU A 591 -18.79 -22.93 -8.86
CA LEU A 591 -18.43 -22.12 -10.02
C LEU A 591 -18.68 -22.88 -11.34
N ARG A 592 -18.29 -24.15 -11.42
CA ARG A 592 -18.50 -25.01 -12.60
C ARG A 592 -19.99 -25.24 -12.91
N LEU A 593 -20.83 -25.37 -11.88
CA LEU A 593 -22.30 -25.47 -12.03
C LEU A 593 -22.92 -24.20 -12.65
N LYS A 594 -22.27 -23.03 -12.50
CA LYS A 594 -22.65 -21.79 -13.20
C LYS A 594 -22.04 -21.67 -14.60
N GLY A 595 -21.35 -22.70 -15.10
CA GLY A 595 -20.73 -22.71 -16.43
C GLY A 595 -19.30 -22.13 -16.50
N HIS A 596 -18.70 -21.75 -15.37
CA HIS A 596 -17.29 -21.32 -15.36
C HIS A 596 -16.35 -22.52 -15.62
N LYS A 597 -15.39 -22.34 -16.53
CA LYS A 597 -14.22 -23.25 -16.61
C LYS A 597 -13.27 -22.86 -15.49
N VAL A 598 -12.88 -23.82 -14.64
CA VAL A 598 -12.04 -23.56 -13.46
C VAL A 598 -10.85 -24.51 -13.45
N ASN A 599 -9.65 -23.95 -13.52
CA ASN A 599 -8.36 -24.63 -13.43
C ASN A 599 -7.67 -24.23 -12.11
N ARG A 600 -6.83 -25.13 -11.58
CA ARG A 600 -6.14 -24.94 -10.31
C ARG A 600 -4.66 -24.66 -10.56
N VAL A 601 -4.11 -23.68 -9.87
CA VAL A 601 -2.67 -23.36 -9.84
C VAL A 601 -2.16 -23.49 -8.41
N ASP A 602 -0.85 -23.50 -8.22
CA ASP A 602 -0.24 -23.67 -6.90
C ASP A 602 -0.37 -22.37 -6.08
N ILE A 603 0.28 -21.31 -6.57
CA ILE A 603 0.14 -19.92 -6.12
C ILE A 603 -0.33 -19.10 -7.33
N LEU A 604 -1.46 -18.40 -7.18
CA LEU A 604 -2.05 -17.57 -8.22
C LEU A 604 -1.42 -16.18 -8.25
N SER A 605 -1.33 -15.54 -7.08
CA SER A 605 -0.65 -14.28 -6.83
C SER A 605 -0.10 -14.26 -5.41
N LEU A 606 0.76 -13.29 -5.10
CA LEU A 606 1.16 -12.95 -3.73
C LEU A 606 0.67 -11.53 -3.44
N VAL A 607 0.09 -11.28 -2.28
CA VAL A 607 -0.38 -9.94 -1.84
C VAL A 607 0.19 -9.67 -0.46
N GLU A 608 0.83 -8.53 -0.29
CA GLU A 608 1.36 -8.07 0.99
C GLU A 608 0.67 -6.78 1.42
N GLY A 609 0.80 -6.40 2.69
CA GLY A 609 0.23 -5.13 3.14
C GLY A 609 0.60 -4.66 4.53
N THR A 610 0.32 -3.40 4.78
CA THR A 610 0.39 -2.77 6.10
C THR A 610 -0.99 -2.25 6.49
N ARG A 611 -1.34 -2.33 7.78
CA ARG A 611 -2.60 -1.82 8.33
C ARG A 611 -2.29 -0.89 9.50
N ARG A 612 -2.95 0.27 9.56
CA ARG A 612 -2.92 1.19 10.70
C ARG A 612 -4.33 1.43 11.24
N THR A 613 -4.51 1.23 12.54
CA THR A 613 -5.65 1.73 13.33
C THR A 613 -5.19 2.92 14.17
N ASN A 614 -6.02 3.38 15.11
CA ASN A 614 -5.62 4.44 16.05
C ASN A 614 -4.47 3.97 16.97
N ASP A 615 -4.53 2.72 17.40
CA ASP A 615 -3.72 2.18 18.50
C ASP A 615 -2.60 1.24 18.03
N LEU A 616 -2.60 0.84 16.75
CA LEU A 616 -1.69 -0.16 16.22
C LEU A 616 -1.39 0.02 14.71
N ILE A 617 -0.11 0.05 14.36
CA ILE A 617 0.41 -0.24 13.01
C ILE A 617 0.88 -1.70 12.96
N ILE A 618 0.54 -2.45 11.91
CA ILE A 618 1.11 -3.78 11.60
C ILE A 618 1.55 -3.89 10.14
N GLY A 619 2.60 -4.68 9.92
CA GLY A 619 2.95 -5.25 8.62
C GLY A 619 2.51 -6.71 8.53
N VAL A 620 2.07 -7.15 7.36
CA VAL A 620 1.60 -8.51 7.10
C VAL A 620 2.04 -8.95 5.70
N LYS A 621 2.77 -10.07 5.62
CA LYS A 621 3.13 -10.70 4.34
C LYS A 621 2.13 -11.77 3.90
N ASP A 622 2.15 -12.16 2.63
CA ASP A 622 1.47 -13.38 2.18
C ASP A 622 2.15 -14.61 2.82
N PRO A 623 1.43 -15.55 3.46
CA PRO A 623 2.05 -16.76 4.02
C PRO A 623 2.69 -17.66 2.96
N ARG A 624 2.32 -17.48 1.67
CA ARG A 624 2.86 -18.25 0.54
C ARG A 624 4.19 -17.72 0.00
N SER A 625 4.57 -16.46 0.26
CA SER A 625 5.92 -16.00 -0.14
C SER A 625 6.94 -16.55 0.84
N THR A 626 7.96 -17.18 0.29
CA THR A 626 8.98 -17.89 1.08
C THR A 626 10.00 -16.92 1.67
N ASP A 627 10.49 -15.99 0.85
CA ASP A 627 11.62 -15.09 1.16
C ASP A 627 11.18 -13.77 1.83
N ALA A 628 9.91 -13.40 1.69
CA ALA A 628 9.33 -12.18 2.25
C ALA A 628 9.37 -12.09 3.78
N SER A 629 9.29 -10.87 4.30
CA SER A 629 9.08 -10.61 5.73
C SER A 629 8.25 -9.35 5.99
N ALA A 630 7.70 -9.29 7.19
CA ALA A 630 7.00 -8.15 7.76
C ALA A 630 7.59 -7.86 9.15
N LEU A 631 8.09 -6.64 9.36
CA LEU A 631 8.58 -6.17 10.66
C LEU A 631 7.67 -5.06 11.17
N THR A 632 7.37 -5.08 12.46
CA THR A 632 6.48 -4.12 13.12
C THR A 632 7.13 -3.62 14.41
N MET A 633 7.28 -2.30 14.56
CA MET A 633 7.67 -1.66 15.80
C MET A 633 6.47 -1.70 16.76
N SER A 634 6.49 -2.67 17.66
CA SER A 634 5.81 -2.56 18.95
C SER A 634 6.80 -1.97 19.95
N THR A 635 6.30 -1.25 20.95
CA THR A 635 7.16 -0.60 21.94
C THR A 635 7.98 -1.61 22.73
N PHE A 636 9.30 -1.46 22.70
CA PHE A 636 10.09 -1.72 23.90
C PHE A 636 9.59 -0.79 25.02
N MET A 637 9.29 -1.38 26.19
CA MET A 637 9.38 -0.60 27.43
C MET A 637 10.87 -0.29 27.70
N PRO A 638 11.17 0.86 28.34
CA PRO A 638 12.53 1.22 28.74
C PRO A 638 13.08 0.31 29.86
#